data_AF-A0A5M8PVU9-F1
#
_entry.id   AF-A0A5M8PVU9-F1
#
_cell.length_a   1.000
_cell.length_b   1.000
_cell.length_c   1.000
_cell.angle_alpha   90.00
_cell.angle_beta   90.00
_cell.angle_gamma   90.00
#
_symmetry.space_group_name_H-M   'P 1'
#
loop_
_entity.id
_entity.type
_entity.pdbx_description
1 polymer ?
#
loop_
_entity_poly.entity_id
_entity_poly.type
_entity_poly.pdbx_seq_one_letter_code
_entity_poly.pdbx_strand_id
1 'polypeptide(L)'
;MYEPLPYGLIVLAEGLDPALDIVAVHGLNGHHEKTWTTNNVNWLRDLLPSDIPNARILSWGYDANTHSTSQISGQYLYDHARTLVSDLCLKRRLTKTRTRPIIFVSHSLGGIVVKSALIHSEAARRGALEEHRSIKLSTYGILFMGTPHQGGSGVHLGELMLKVASIFVTADDKILKHLERDSEWLQQQLGQYAPISNDFVTKFAYEMFPTRIALGKEIMVVPQASAIVPGATNAEPVAIPADHLNMVKFASRQNGGYEKVSGHLQLLAEEAPEAIGARWEEQDRIRKAQADVKEDFTVPFSLSGIPETENFIGRKEELAKIKEAFQGDGSQRAVVLLHGLGGIGKTQLAVTFVKEHRDTYSAIFWLNGKNEDTLKQSFAVMANRLYKEYPFSALLRTAAEAKDVDQIVVTIRQWLSAKENHRWMLVFDNIDNPKLPGNEDPQAYDVRLYFPEAYQGSILITTRSSRLKIGKVVSVRKLVDIRESIAILTSKSGRVNLDRALNTYARDLVNELDGLPLALTTAGAYLSQVSTSLEDYLRHYRTSWLRLQQTTPDLLSYEDRALYTTWDLSFKHIQSQNESAGNLLRLWAYFDNQDVWFQLLAAGSEGSPVWFATTVYDELSFNEAIRLLCDHALIESLEMSGGEISMAILALICVGLAVPTEDVPEYWVKERRLLPHADKCYGSVYNTINLEFQDNRNALNAIHNLAVLYADQGKMAEVEAMYRRALEGSEKALGPEHTSTLDTVHNLGLLYADQGKMAEAEAMFRRALEGYEKAWGPEHTSTLGMVNHLAVLYKDQGKMAEAEAMYRRTLEGKEKA
;
A
#
# COMPACT_ATOMS: atom_id res chain seq x y z
N MET A 1 -15.22 36.67 34.87
CA MET A 1 -16.08 35.47 34.91
C MET A 1 -16.22 35.00 33.48
N TYR A 2 -15.70 33.83 33.14
CA TYR A 2 -15.98 33.20 31.84
C TYR A 2 -17.41 32.66 31.92
N GLU A 3 -18.29 33.09 31.00
CA GLU A 3 -19.59 32.41 30.81
C GLU A 3 -19.33 30.93 30.46
N PRO A 4 -20.15 29.99 30.97
CA PRO A 4 -20.02 28.59 30.59
C PRO A 4 -20.13 28.47 29.06
N LEU A 5 -19.19 27.75 28.45
CA LEU A 5 -19.18 27.54 27.01
C LEU A 5 -20.52 26.90 26.58
N PRO A 6 -21.22 27.44 25.55
CA PRO A 6 -22.57 27.02 25.18
C PRO A 6 -22.63 25.67 24.43
N TYR A 7 -21.59 24.85 24.53
CA TYR A 7 -21.38 23.63 23.74
C TYR A 7 -21.10 22.42 24.65
N GLY A 8 -21.43 21.21 24.17
CA GLY A 8 -21.31 19.95 24.89
C GLY A 8 -22.66 19.37 25.34
N LEU A 9 -22.59 18.25 26.06
CA LEU A 9 -23.76 17.53 26.57
C LEU A 9 -24.22 18.08 27.92
N ILE A 10 -25.49 18.45 28.02
CA ILE A 10 -26.14 18.84 29.27
C ILE A 10 -27.34 17.94 29.59
N VAL A 11 -27.68 17.81 30.87
CA VAL A 11 -28.91 17.15 31.31
C VAL A 11 -29.96 18.22 31.59
N LEU A 12 -31.08 18.16 30.88
CA LEU A 12 -32.22 19.06 31.07
C LEU A 12 -33.16 18.54 32.16
N ALA A 13 -33.37 17.22 32.22
CA ALA A 13 -34.16 16.55 33.25
C ALA A 13 -33.59 15.15 33.51
N GLU A 14 -33.45 14.76 34.77
CA GLU A 14 -32.92 13.42 35.12
C GLU A 14 -33.97 12.30 34.99
N GLY A 15 -35.26 12.61 35.11
CA GLY A 15 -36.35 11.62 35.14
C GLY A 15 -36.45 10.88 36.49
N LEU A 16 -37.58 10.19 36.70
CA LEU A 16 -37.82 9.29 37.83
C LEU A 16 -37.40 7.87 37.41
N ASP A 17 -36.34 7.36 38.02
CA ASP A 17 -35.73 6.05 37.69
C ASP A 17 -35.56 5.84 36.17
N PRO A 18 -34.67 6.61 35.53
CA PRO A 18 -34.67 6.71 34.07
C PRO A 18 -34.35 5.38 33.39
N ALA A 19 -35.32 4.87 32.61
CA ALA A 19 -35.23 3.66 31.81
C ALA A 19 -34.70 3.92 30.39
N LEU A 20 -34.73 5.16 29.91
CA LEU A 20 -34.17 5.57 28.61
C LEU A 20 -33.54 6.97 28.66
N ASP A 21 -32.75 7.30 27.64
CA ASP A 21 -32.21 8.62 27.39
C ASP A 21 -32.86 9.22 26.13
N ILE A 22 -33.40 10.43 26.23
CA ILE A 22 -33.82 11.25 25.08
C ILE A 22 -32.75 12.32 24.85
N VAL A 23 -32.10 12.30 23.69
CA VAL A 23 -30.98 13.19 23.38
C VAL A 23 -31.40 14.15 22.28
N ALA A 24 -31.56 15.42 22.65
CA ALA A 24 -31.88 16.50 21.73
C ALA A 24 -30.61 17.08 21.10
N VAL A 25 -30.55 17.17 19.77
CA VAL A 25 -29.40 17.69 19.01
C VAL A 25 -29.87 18.82 18.09
N HIS A 26 -29.33 20.03 18.28
CA HIS A 26 -29.80 21.22 17.56
C HIS A 26 -29.10 21.44 16.21
N GLY A 27 -29.68 22.31 15.37
CA GLY A 27 -29.10 22.76 14.09
C GLY A 27 -28.22 24.01 14.18
N LEU A 28 -27.97 24.68 13.03
CA LEU A 28 -27.13 25.87 12.95
C LEU A 28 -27.60 27.01 13.86
N ASN A 29 -26.65 27.73 14.46
CA ASN A 29 -26.84 28.97 15.23
C ASN A 29 -27.78 28.88 16.46
N GLY A 30 -28.15 27.66 16.87
CA GLY A 30 -29.00 27.41 18.03
C GLY A 30 -28.18 27.20 19.30
N HIS A 31 -28.43 27.99 20.35
CA HIS A 31 -28.01 27.60 21.70
C HIS A 31 -28.76 26.32 22.09
N HIS A 32 -28.10 25.34 22.71
CA HIS A 32 -28.66 24.04 23.10
C HIS A 32 -29.97 24.12 23.92
N GLU A 33 -30.28 25.27 24.50
CA GLU A 33 -31.59 25.58 25.10
C GLU A 33 -32.53 26.40 24.22
N LYS A 34 -32.03 27.42 23.50
CA LYS A 34 -32.89 28.39 22.78
C LYS A 34 -33.65 27.76 21.61
N THR A 35 -33.06 26.75 20.96
CA THR A 35 -33.71 26.01 19.87
C THR A 35 -35.06 25.45 20.29
N TRP A 36 -35.15 24.97 21.52
CA TRP A 36 -36.31 24.28 22.08
C TRP A 36 -37.18 25.18 22.96
N THR A 37 -36.87 26.49 23.02
CA THR A 37 -37.51 27.43 23.95
C THR A 37 -38.37 28.45 23.23
N THR A 38 -39.58 28.67 23.74
CA THR A 38 -40.46 29.79 23.33
C THR A 38 -41.24 30.28 24.55
N ASN A 39 -41.49 31.60 24.64
CA ASN A 39 -42.16 32.21 25.80
C ASN A 39 -41.58 31.79 27.16
N ASN A 40 -40.25 31.65 27.25
CA ASN A 40 -39.50 31.14 28.41
C ASN A 40 -39.82 29.68 28.82
N VAL A 41 -40.53 28.93 27.98
CA VAL A 41 -40.82 27.50 28.16
C VAL A 41 -39.89 26.70 27.25
N ASN A 42 -39.03 25.87 27.83
CA ASN A 42 -38.26 24.86 27.11
C ASN A 42 -39.02 23.54 27.22
N TRP A 43 -39.68 23.09 26.15
CA TRP A 43 -40.61 21.96 26.25
C TRP A 43 -39.93 20.63 26.61
N LEU A 44 -38.65 20.46 26.30
CA LEU A 44 -37.87 19.28 26.70
C LEU A 44 -37.64 19.23 28.21
N ARG A 45 -37.50 20.38 28.87
CA ARG A 45 -37.30 20.50 30.32
C ARG A 45 -38.62 20.65 31.08
N ASP A 46 -39.54 21.43 30.56
CA ASP A 46 -40.69 21.95 31.31
C ASP A 46 -41.98 21.15 31.03
N LEU A 47 -42.07 20.47 29.87
CA LEU A 47 -43.29 19.76 29.47
C LEU A 47 -43.08 18.25 29.37
N LEU A 48 -42.10 17.78 28.59
CA LEU A 48 -41.85 16.37 28.28
C LEU A 48 -41.64 15.47 29.52
N PRO A 49 -40.99 15.92 30.63
CA PRO A 49 -40.79 15.05 31.78
C PRO A 49 -42.05 14.54 32.46
N SER A 50 -43.23 15.15 32.27
CA SER A 50 -44.46 14.56 32.81
C SER A 50 -45.26 13.74 31.80
N ASP A 51 -44.86 13.74 30.53
CA ASP A 51 -45.39 12.80 29.53
C ASP A 51 -44.56 11.50 29.53
N ILE A 52 -43.24 11.61 29.75
CA ILE A 52 -42.30 10.47 29.81
C ILE A 52 -41.46 10.55 31.09
N PRO A 53 -42.04 10.26 32.26
CA PRO A 53 -41.38 10.48 33.55
C PRO A 53 -40.14 9.60 33.77
N ASN A 54 -40.05 8.46 33.09
CA ASN A 54 -38.92 7.53 33.15
C ASN A 54 -37.83 7.83 32.10
N ALA A 55 -37.84 8.99 31.45
CA ALA A 55 -36.78 9.40 30.53
C ALA A 55 -35.82 10.41 31.18
N ARG A 56 -34.52 10.18 31.02
CA ARG A 56 -33.51 11.24 31.19
C ARG A 56 -33.42 12.03 29.91
N ILE A 57 -33.59 13.34 30.00
CA ILE A 57 -33.61 14.24 28.84
C ILE A 57 -32.30 15.02 28.81
N LEU A 58 -31.57 14.87 27.71
CA LEU A 58 -30.29 15.51 27.46
C LEU A 58 -30.41 16.45 26.27
N SER A 59 -29.63 17.52 26.27
CA SER A 59 -29.42 18.36 25.10
C SER A 59 -27.94 18.42 24.80
N TRP A 60 -27.57 18.23 23.54
CA TRP A 60 -26.21 18.35 23.08
C TRP A 60 -26.09 19.51 22.12
N GLY A 61 -25.09 20.35 22.37
CA GLY A 61 -24.75 21.44 21.47
C GLY A 61 -23.32 21.46 20.99
N TYR A 62 -23.10 22.16 19.88
CA TYR A 62 -21.80 22.33 19.25
C TYR A 62 -21.66 23.75 18.72
N ASP A 63 -20.41 24.14 18.40
CA ASP A 63 -20.12 25.47 17.86
C ASP A 63 -20.72 25.62 16.46
N ALA A 64 -21.97 26.04 16.46
CA ALA A 64 -22.74 26.37 15.29
C ALA A 64 -22.85 27.89 15.12
N ASN A 65 -22.05 28.68 15.84
CA ASN A 65 -22.17 30.13 15.91
C ASN A 65 -21.38 30.78 14.76
N THR A 66 -22.13 31.27 13.78
CA THR A 66 -21.59 31.74 12.50
C THR A 66 -21.41 33.26 12.44
N HIS A 67 -21.65 33.96 13.55
CA HIS A 67 -21.71 35.43 13.63
C HIS A 67 -20.52 36.07 14.37
N SER A 68 -19.58 35.27 14.87
CA SER A 68 -18.40 35.78 15.57
C SER A 68 -17.34 36.23 14.57
N THR A 69 -16.93 37.51 14.62
CA THR A 69 -15.85 38.05 13.78
C THR A 69 -14.44 37.65 14.23
N SER A 70 -14.30 36.98 15.38
CA SER A 70 -12.99 36.65 15.97
C SER A 70 -12.79 35.16 16.31
N GLN A 71 -13.84 34.34 16.39
CA GLN A 71 -13.76 32.92 16.73
C GLN A 71 -14.86 32.13 16.01
N ILE A 72 -14.58 31.66 14.80
CA ILE A 72 -15.43 30.68 14.08
C ILE A 72 -14.68 29.34 14.14
N SER A 73 -15.32 28.28 14.63
CA SER A 73 -14.76 26.93 14.59
C SER A 73 -14.41 26.53 13.15
N GLY A 74 -13.21 25.96 12.95
CA GLY A 74 -12.79 25.36 11.69
C GLY A 74 -13.11 23.86 11.57
N GLN A 75 -13.95 23.32 12.47
CA GLN A 75 -14.34 21.90 12.47
C GLN A 75 -15.41 21.61 11.43
N TYR A 76 -15.33 20.43 10.79
CA TYR A 76 -16.34 19.96 9.85
C TYR A 76 -17.53 19.32 10.59
N LEU A 77 -18.68 19.17 9.93
CA LEU A 77 -19.87 18.50 10.51
C LEU A 77 -19.57 17.09 11.03
N TYR A 78 -18.63 16.38 10.39
CA TYR A 78 -18.15 15.07 10.83
C TYR A 78 -17.40 15.12 12.18
N ASP A 79 -16.62 16.17 12.45
CA ASP A 79 -15.90 16.31 13.71
C ASP A 79 -16.86 16.48 14.89
N HIS A 80 -17.95 17.24 14.68
CA HIS A 80 -19.02 17.39 15.66
C HIS A 80 -19.70 16.05 15.99
N ALA A 81 -19.92 15.20 14.98
CA ALA A 81 -20.49 13.87 15.19
C ALA A 81 -19.60 12.98 16.09
N ARG A 82 -18.28 13.04 15.93
CA ARG A 82 -17.32 12.32 16.79
C ARG A 82 -17.37 12.81 18.23
N THR A 83 -17.51 14.12 18.43
CA THR A 83 -17.62 14.74 19.76
C THR A 83 -18.92 14.33 20.45
N LEU A 84 -20.06 14.32 19.74
CA LEU A 84 -21.34 13.84 20.27
C LEU A 84 -21.24 12.40 20.81
N VAL A 85 -20.64 11.48 20.03
CA VAL A 85 -20.43 10.09 20.47
C VAL A 85 -19.54 10.03 21.70
N SER A 86 -18.45 10.81 21.72
CA SER A 86 -17.51 10.85 22.84
C SER A 86 -18.16 11.33 24.14
N ASP A 87 -18.93 12.43 24.08
CA ASP A 87 -19.63 12.99 25.24
C ASP A 87 -20.69 12.04 25.80
N LEU A 88 -21.49 11.43 24.91
CA LEU A 88 -22.48 10.42 25.31
C LEU A 88 -21.81 9.21 25.95
N CYS A 89 -20.73 8.70 25.36
CA CYS A 89 -19.96 7.58 25.93
C CYS A 89 -19.41 7.94 27.31
N LEU A 90 -18.84 9.14 27.48
CA LEU A 90 -18.30 9.59 28.77
C LEU A 90 -19.41 9.63 29.83
N LYS A 91 -20.54 10.28 29.55
CA LYS A 91 -21.68 10.37 30.49
C LYS A 91 -22.24 8.99 30.84
N ARG A 92 -22.38 8.10 29.85
CA ARG A 92 -22.92 6.75 30.05
C ARG A 92 -21.98 5.85 30.82
N ARG A 93 -20.66 6.01 30.67
CA ARG A 93 -19.67 5.33 31.53
C ARG A 93 -19.74 5.82 32.96
N LEU A 94 -19.72 7.14 33.17
CA LEU A 94 -19.79 7.74 34.51
C LEU A 94 -21.06 7.34 35.26
N THR A 95 -22.17 7.16 34.54
CA THR A 95 -23.46 6.75 35.13
C THR A 95 -23.74 5.25 35.06
N LYS A 96 -22.84 4.44 34.47
CA LYS A 96 -23.01 2.99 34.24
C LYS A 96 -24.28 2.63 33.47
N THR A 97 -24.66 3.45 32.50
CA THR A 97 -25.91 3.32 31.72
C THR A 97 -25.66 2.87 30.28
N ARG A 98 -24.61 2.08 30.03
CA ARG A 98 -24.14 1.72 28.68
C ARG A 98 -25.22 1.09 27.77
N THR A 99 -26.13 0.31 28.33
CA THR A 99 -27.18 -0.41 27.57
C THR A 99 -28.52 0.30 27.57
N ARG A 100 -28.64 1.43 28.29
CA ARG A 100 -29.90 2.18 28.40
C ARG A 100 -30.35 2.70 27.02
N PRO A 101 -31.57 2.45 26.55
CA PRO A 101 -32.02 2.93 25.25
C PRO A 101 -31.80 4.42 25.03
N ILE A 102 -31.52 4.80 23.79
CA ILE A 102 -31.35 6.18 23.33
C ILE A 102 -32.42 6.47 22.26
N ILE A 103 -33.10 7.60 22.41
CA ILE A 103 -33.94 8.21 21.37
C ILE A 103 -33.34 9.56 21.01
N PHE A 104 -32.99 9.76 19.73
CA PHE A 104 -32.51 11.05 19.26
C PHE A 104 -33.67 11.94 18.80
N VAL A 105 -33.67 13.20 19.21
CA VAL A 105 -34.52 14.26 18.66
C VAL A 105 -33.61 15.29 18.03
N SER A 106 -33.63 15.40 16.71
CA SER A 106 -32.65 16.23 16.01
C SER A 106 -33.33 17.24 15.11
N HIS A 107 -32.85 18.48 15.12
CA HIS A 107 -33.42 19.55 14.30
C HIS A 107 -32.44 20.00 13.22
N SER A 108 -32.94 20.16 11.99
CA SER A 108 -32.18 20.76 10.91
C SER A 108 -30.81 20.06 10.72
N LEU A 109 -29.68 20.78 10.68
CA LEU A 109 -28.33 20.19 10.57
C LEU A 109 -27.96 19.22 11.70
N GLY A 110 -28.58 19.33 12.87
CA GLY A 110 -28.36 18.39 13.98
C GLY A 110 -28.68 16.95 13.59
N GLY A 111 -29.63 16.74 12.67
CA GLY A 111 -29.94 15.41 12.16
C GLY A 111 -28.84 14.83 11.28
N ILE A 112 -28.10 15.67 10.53
CA ILE A 112 -26.91 15.23 9.78
C ILE A 112 -25.81 14.80 10.75
N VAL A 113 -25.62 15.55 11.84
CA VAL A 113 -24.66 15.19 12.91
C VAL A 113 -25.03 13.85 13.55
N VAL A 114 -26.31 13.61 13.86
CA VAL A 114 -26.79 12.33 14.40
C VAL A 114 -26.55 11.17 13.44
N LYS A 115 -26.84 11.32 12.14
CA LYS A 115 -26.55 10.26 11.15
C LYS A 115 -25.05 9.93 11.11
N SER A 116 -24.19 10.95 11.05
CA SER A 116 -22.74 10.77 11.08
C SER A 116 -22.24 10.15 12.38
N ALA A 117 -22.87 10.47 13.52
CA ALA A 117 -22.53 9.88 14.82
C ALA A 117 -22.86 8.38 14.86
N LEU A 118 -23.99 7.98 14.25
CA LEU A 118 -24.38 6.58 14.16
C LEU A 118 -23.51 5.79 13.18
N ILE A 119 -23.11 6.38 12.05
CA ILE A 119 -22.13 5.79 11.13
C ILE A 119 -20.78 5.59 11.84
N HIS A 120 -20.28 6.62 12.53
CA HIS A 120 -19.05 6.54 13.32
C HIS A 120 -19.13 5.46 14.40
N SER A 121 -20.27 5.35 15.08
CA SER A 121 -20.53 4.34 16.09
C SER A 121 -20.58 2.92 15.51
N GLU A 122 -21.16 2.70 14.34
CA GLU A 122 -21.15 1.40 13.64
C GLU A 122 -19.73 0.98 13.22
N ALA A 123 -18.88 1.93 12.82
CA ALA A 123 -17.51 1.65 12.41
C ALA A 123 -16.57 1.24 13.57
N ALA A 124 -16.92 1.53 14.82
CA ALA A 124 -16.11 1.21 15.99
C ALA A 124 -16.05 -0.31 16.29
N ARG A 125 -14.85 -0.91 16.39
CA ARG A 125 -14.64 -2.37 16.63
C ARG A 125 -13.46 -2.68 17.57
N ARG A 126 -13.39 -3.95 18.01
CA ARG A 126 -12.43 -4.48 19.01
C ARG A 126 -11.01 -3.94 18.76
N GLY A 127 -10.42 -3.34 19.80
CA GLY A 127 -9.06 -2.82 19.80
C GLY A 127 -8.94 -1.30 19.72
N ALA A 128 -9.95 -0.58 19.20
CA ALA A 128 -9.99 0.89 19.22
C ALA A 128 -11.43 1.40 19.42
N LEU A 129 -11.65 2.18 20.49
CA LEU A 129 -12.93 2.84 20.80
C LEU A 129 -14.16 1.90 20.81
N GLU A 130 -14.03 0.63 21.22
CA GLU A 130 -15.15 -0.34 21.27
C GLU A 130 -16.40 0.21 21.98
N GLU A 131 -16.20 1.04 22.99
CA GLU A 131 -17.28 1.70 23.74
C GLU A 131 -18.12 2.64 22.88
N HIS A 132 -17.59 3.21 21.79
CA HIS A 132 -18.33 4.09 20.89
C HIS A 132 -19.43 3.32 20.15
N ARG A 133 -19.27 2.02 19.92
CA ARG A 133 -20.29 1.14 19.33
C ARG A 133 -21.56 1.06 20.19
N SER A 134 -21.45 1.33 21.50
CA SER A 134 -22.60 1.28 22.41
C SER A 134 -23.67 2.31 22.06
N ILE A 135 -23.32 3.43 21.40
CA ILE A 135 -24.28 4.47 21.03
C ILE A 135 -25.25 3.94 19.97
N LYS A 136 -24.76 3.41 18.85
CA LYS A 136 -25.61 2.79 17.83
C LYS A 136 -26.38 1.61 18.38
N LEU A 137 -25.71 0.72 19.12
CA LEU A 137 -26.37 -0.45 19.70
C LEU A 137 -27.51 -0.06 20.63
N SER A 138 -27.36 1.01 21.41
CA SER A 138 -28.41 1.47 22.33
C SER A 138 -29.42 2.42 21.69
N THR A 139 -29.20 2.87 20.46
CA THR A 139 -30.14 3.77 19.78
C THR A 139 -31.32 2.98 19.23
N TYR A 140 -32.52 3.31 19.70
CA TYR A 140 -33.76 2.69 19.27
C TYR A 140 -34.49 3.56 18.24
N GLY A 141 -34.73 4.82 18.60
CA GLY A 141 -35.58 5.73 17.83
C GLY A 141 -34.87 7.01 17.41
N ILE A 142 -35.27 7.56 16.27
CA ILE A 142 -34.79 8.87 15.80
C ILE A 142 -35.97 9.69 15.29
N LEU A 143 -36.16 10.87 15.85
CA LEU A 143 -37.10 11.88 15.36
C LEU A 143 -36.31 13.00 14.69
N PHE A 144 -36.35 13.03 13.36
CA PHE A 144 -35.79 14.11 12.55
C PHE A 144 -36.83 15.23 12.40
N MET A 145 -36.49 16.42 12.85
CA MET A 145 -37.32 17.62 12.78
C MET A 145 -36.75 18.56 11.71
N GLY A 146 -37.34 18.52 10.51
CA GLY A 146 -36.91 19.37 9.41
C GLY A 146 -35.47 19.11 8.96
N THR A 147 -34.99 17.87 9.00
CA THR A 147 -33.64 17.53 8.50
C THR A 147 -33.70 17.18 7.00
N PRO A 148 -32.86 17.79 6.15
CA PRO A 148 -32.78 17.39 4.75
C PRO A 148 -32.09 16.03 4.63
N HIS A 149 -32.65 15.13 3.84
CA HIS A 149 -32.09 13.78 3.62
C HIS A 149 -31.82 13.48 2.16
N GLN A 150 -32.50 14.15 1.24
CA GLN A 150 -32.25 14.00 -0.18
C GLN A 150 -32.71 15.24 -0.94
N GLY A 151 -32.15 15.40 -2.14
CA GLY A 151 -32.57 16.37 -3.12
C GLY A 151 -33.92 16.02 -3.73
N GLY A 152 -35.02 16.60 -3.26
CA GLY A 152 -36.32 16.44 -3.90
C GLY A 152 -36.38 17.23 -5.21
N SER A 153 -37.11 16.75 -6.22
CA SER A 153 -37.44 17.51 -7.43
C SER A 153 -36.24 18.08 -8.21
N GLY A 154 -35.11 17.37 -8.24
CA GLY A 154 -33.90 17.78 -8.98
C GLY A 154 -33.00 18.80 -8.26
N VAL A 155 -33.30 19.15 -7.00
CA VAL A 155 -32.48 20.05 -6.16
C VAL A 155 -31.31 19.29 -5.56
N HIS A 156 -30.07 19.77 -5.64
CA HIS A 156 -28.93 19.09 -5.02
C HIS A 156 -28.94 19.25 -3.48
N LEU A 157 -28.46 18.26 -2.71
CA LEU A 157 -28.48 18.32 -1.24
C LEU A 157 -27.71 19.54 -0.71
N GLY A 158 -26.63 19.95 -1.39
CA GLY A 158 -25.93 21.21 -1.12
C GLY A 158 -26.84 22.44 -1.17
N GLU A 159 -27.73 22.56 -2.17
CA GLU A 159 -28.66 23.69 -2.29
C GLU A 159 -29.70 23.75 -1.16
N LEU A 160 -30.15 22.59 -0.67
CA LEU A 160 -31.02 22.51 0.52
C LEU A 160 -30.30 22.97 1.78
N MET A 161 -29.02 22.61 1.93
CA MET A 161 -28.19 23.03 3.05
C MET A 161 -27.94 24.55 3.03
N LEU A 162 -27.78 25.14 1.83
CA LEU A 162 -27.72 26.60 1.66
C LEU A 162 -29.01 27.30 2.13
N LYS A 163 -30.19 26.73 1.81
CA LYS A 163 -31.47 27.25 2.30
C LYS A 163 -31.58 27.18 3.81
N VAL A 164 -31.20 26.05 4.41
CA VAL A 164 -31.14 25.88 5.87
C VAL A 164 -30.22 26.94 6.50
N ALA A 165 -29.00 27.12 5.98
CA ALA A 165 -28.06 28.11 6.49
C ALA A 165 -28.59 29.55 6.39
N SER A 166 -29.33 29.89 5.33
CA SER A 166 -29.86 31.25 5.09
C SER A 166 -30.87 31.76 6.13
N ILE A 167 -31.49 30.87 6.90
CA ILE A 167 -32.42 31.24 8.00
C ILE A 167 -31.63 31.77 9.19
N PHE A 168 -30.43 31.25 9.39
CA PHE A 168 -29.64 31.46 10.59
C PHE A 168 -28.52 32.49 10.39
N VAL A 169 -28.19 32.88 9.15
CA VAL A 169 -27.03 33.74 8.81
C VAL A 169 -27.40 34.83 7.81
N THR A 170 -26.85 36.05 7.96
CA THR A 170 -26.67 37.00 6.84
C THR A 170 -25.44 36.53 6.07
N ALA A 171 -25.64 35.63 5.10
CA ALA A 171 -24.61 34.92 4.31
C ALA A 171 -23.17 35.47 4.39
N ASP A 172 -22.29 34.74 5.11
CA ASP A 172 -20.84 34.90 5.04
C ASP A 172 -20.25 33.75 4.19
N ASP A 173 -19.26 34.05 3.35
CA ASP A 173 -18.77 33.19 2.26
C ASP A 173 -18.10 31.88 2.74
N LYS A 174 -17.65 31.81 4.00
CA LYS A 174 -16.86 30.66 4.49
C LYS A 174 -17.69 29.40 4.74
N ILE A 175 -18.88 29.51 5.33
CA ILE A 175 -19.74 28.35 5.61
C ILE A 175 -20.41 27.86 4.34
N LEU A 176 -20.76 28.79 3.45
CA LEU A 176 -21.21 28.48 2.09
C LEU A 176 -20.16 27.63 1.38
N LYS A 177 -18.89 28.04 1.41
CA LYS A 177 -17.76 27.28 0.84
C LYS A 177 -17.52 25.93 1.53
N HIS A 178 -17.74 25.80 2.84
CA HIS A 178 -17.61 24.50 3.53
C HIS A 178 -18.77 23.56 3.18
N LEU A 179 -20.02 24.03 3.18
CA LEU A 179 -21.18 23.22 2.82
C LEU A 179 -21.19 22.85 1.33
N GLU A 180 -20.70 23.71 0.44
CA GLU A 180 -20.49 23.40 -0.99
C GLU A 180 -19.40 22.33 -1.18
N ARG A 181 -18.29 22.42 -0.45
CA ARG A 181 -17.18 21.46 -0.51
C ARG A 181 -17.53 20.10 0.12
N ASP A 182 -18.44 20.08 1.08
CA ASP A 182 -18.96 18.88 1.75
C ASP A 182 -20.15 18.25 1.00
N SER A 183 -20.55 18.77 -0.18
CA SER A 183 -21.70 18.24 -0.94
C SER A 183 -21.52 16.79 -1.40
N GLU A 184 -20.31 16.41 -1.83
CA GLU A 184 -19.94 15.02 -2.13
C GLU A 184 -19.95 14.14 -0.86
N TRP A 185 -19.47 14.68 0.27
CA TRP A 185 -19.49 13.99 1.55
C TRP A 185 -20.92 13.72 2.04
N LEU A 186 -21.84 14.68 1.87
CA LEU A 186 -23.25 14.51 2.23
C LEU A 186 -23.91 13.41 1.39
N GLN A 187 -23.54 13.26 0.11
CA GLN A 187 -24.01 12.14 -0.71
C GLN A 187 -23.41 10.81 -0.26
N GLN A 188 -22.11 10.76 0.07
CA GLN A 188 -21.46 9.57 0.62
C GLN A 188 -22.08 9.15 1.96
N GLN A 189 -22.42 10.11 2.82
CA GLN A 189 -23.07 9.91 4.11
C GLN A 189 -24.42 9.19 3.96
N LEU A 190 -25.17 9.45 2.89
CA LEU A 190 -26.41 8.73 2.59
C LEU A 190 -26.15 7.26 2.22
N GLY A 191 -25.14 7.00 1.39
CA GLY A 191 -24.73 5.64 1.03
C GLY A 191 -24.28 4.80 2.24
N GLN A 192 -23.62 5.43 3.22
CA GLN A 192 -23.18 4.77 4.45
C GLN A 192 -24.29 4.61 5.50
N TYR A 193 -25.26 5.53 5.55
CA TYR A 193 -26.38 5.45 6.50
C TYR A 193 -27.45 4.46 6.07
N ALA A 194 -27.69 4.31 4.76
CA ALA A 194 -28.77 3.47 4.24
C ALA A 194 -28.71 1.99 4.71
N PRO A 195 -27.54 1.32 4.78
CA PRO A 195 -27.46 -0.05 5.29
C PRO A 195 -27.83 -0.19 6.77
N ILE A 196 -27.65 0.86 7.58
CA ILE A 196 -27.91 0.84 9.03
C ILE A 196 -29.24 1.48 9.43
N SER A 197 -29.92 2.17 8.52
CA SER A 197 -31.13 2.92 8.84
C SER A 197 -32.28 2.02 9.33
N ASN A 198 -32.30 0.77 8.89
CA ASN A 198 -33.32 -0.21 9.27
C ASN A 198 -33.21 -0.68 10.72
N ASP A 199 -32.08 -0.38 11.39
CA ASP A 199 -31.88 -0.69 12.80
C ASP A 199 -32.60 0.29 13.74
N PHE A 200 -33.19 1.37 13.21
CA PHE A 200 -33.84 2.40 14.02
C PHE A 200 -35.29 2.64 13.59
N VAL A 201 -36.17 2.90 14.56
CA VAL A 201 -37.51 3.41 14.27
C VAL A 201 -37.41 4.91 14.01
N THR A 202 -37.67 5.33 12.77
CA THR A 202 -37.40 6.70 12.34
C THR A 202 -38.70 7.47 12.08
N LYS A 203 -38.80 8.67 12.63
CA LYS A 203 -39.92 9.61 12.40
C LYS A 203 -39.39 10.85 11.68
N PHE A 204 -39.97 11.18 10.54
CA PHE A 204 -39.56 12.31 9.69
C PHE A 204 -40.57 13.44 9.81
N ALA A 205 -40.34 14.36 10.75
CA ALA A 205 -41.19 15.53 10.91
C ALA A 205 -40.80 16.63 9.91
N TYR A 206 -41.79 17.22 9.24
CA TYR A 206 -41.60 18.28 8.26
C TYR A 206 -42.52 19.48 8.52
N GLU A 207 -42.04 20.66 8.13
CA GLU A 207 -42.77 21.93 8.20
C GLU A 207 -43.89 22.00 7.15
N MET A 208 -44.99 22.67 7.49
CA MET A 208 -46.13 22.88 6.58
C MET A 208 -46.20 24.32 6.04
N PHE A 209 -45.52 25.27 6.68
CA PHE A 209 -45.55 26.68 6.31
C PHE A 209 -44.15 27.18 5.94
N PRO A 210 -44.03 28.12 4.98
CA PRO A 210 -42.72 28.65 4.59
C PRO A 210 -42.11 29.50 5.71
N THR A 211 -40.79 29.44 5.84
CA THR A 211 -40.02 30.24 6.78
C THR A 211 -39.59 31.54 6.11
N ARG A 212 -39.73 32.66 6.82
CA ARG A 212 -39.24 33.96 6.36
C ARG A 212 -37.73 34.06 6.60
N ILE A 213 -36.96 34.24 5.53
CA ILE A 213 -35.48 34.32 5.57
C ILE A 213 -34.97 35.76 5.52
N ALA A 214 -33.66 35.94 5.74
CA ALA A 214 -32.98 37.22 5.53
C ALA A 214 -33.30 37.76 4.11
N LEU A 215 -33.51 39.07 3.97
CA LEU A 215 -33.99 39.77 2.76
C LEU A 215 -35.51 39.70 2.49
N GLY A 216 -36.31 39.16 3.41
CA GLY A 216 -37.78 39.29 3.38
C GLY A 216 -38.52 38.33 2.44
N LYS A 217 -37.82 37.35 1.86
CA LYS A 217 -38.43 36.25 1.09
C LYS A 217 -38.95 35.15 2.02
N GLU A 218 -40.00 34.45 1.60
CA GLU A 218 -40.54 33.27 2.29
C GLU A 218 -40.25 32.02 1.46
N ILE A 219 -39.65 31.00 2.08
CA ILE A 219 -39.28 29.75 1.40
C ILE A 219 -39.69 28.53 2.24
N MET A 220 -40.07 27.44 1.58
CA MET A 220 -40.04 26.12 2.22
C MET A 220 -38.57 25.68 2.30
N VAL A 221 -38.07 25.53 3.52
CA VAL A 221 -36.66 25.28 3.81
C VAL A 221 -36.32 23.84 3.47
N VAL A 222 -37.08 22.90 4.03
CA VAL A 222 -36.96 21.48 3.76
C VAL A 222 -38.33 20.97 3.31
N PRO A 223 -38.57 20.91 1.99
CA PRO A 223 -39.80 20.36 1.44
C PRO A 223 -40.02 18.91 1.91
N GLN A 224 -41.28 18.48 2.00
CA GLN A 224 -41.65 17.12 2.42
C GLN A 224 -40.85 16.03 1.68
N ALA A 225 -40.70 16.16 0.35
CA ALA A 225 -39.96 15.20 -0.47
C ALA A 225 -38.46 15.10 -0.11
N SER A 226 -37.90 16.14 0.51
CA SER A 226 -36.51 16.19 0.98
C SER A 226 -36.36 15.77 2.45
N ALA A 227 -37.43 15.91 3.24
CA ALA A 227 -37.46 15.50 4.65
C ALA A 227 -37.70 13.99 4.83
N ILE A 228 -38.21 13.31 3.82
CA ILE A 228 -38.55 11.87 3.87
C ILE A 228 -37.60 11.09 2.97
N VAL A 229 -37.13 9.94 3.46
CA VAL A 229 -36.32 8.98 2.68
C VAL A 229 -37.26 7.91 2.07
N PRO A 230 -37.38 7.80 0.74
CA PRO A 230 -38.19 6.78 0.07
C PRO A 230 -37.61 5.38 0.33
N GLY A 231 -38.48 4.41 0.64
CA GLY A 231 -38.08 3.01 0.80
C GLY A 231 -37.53 2.62 2.18
N ALA A 232 -37.49 3.54 3.15
CA ALA A 232 -37.19 3.18 4.54
C ALA A 232 -38.38 2.40 5.15
N THR A 233 -38.17 1.13 5.51
CA THR A 233 -39.22 0.20 5.97
C THR A 233 -39.82 0.57 7.33
N ASN A 234 -39.05 1.25 8.19
CA ASN A 234 -39.46 1.67 9.54
C ASN A 234 -39.53 3.20 9.67
N ALA A 235 -40.09 3.88 8.66
CA ALA A 235 -40.16 5.34 8.60
C ALA A 235 -41.60 5.87 8.52
N GLU A 236 -41.92 6.85 9.35
CA GLU A 236 -43.23 7.53 9.33
C GLU A 236 -43.07 9.06 9.19
N PRO A 237 -43.76 9.70 8.22
CA PRO A 237 -43.73 11.15 8.07
C PRO A 237 -44.70 11.85 9.02
N VAL A 238 -44.25 12.93 9.67
CA VAL A 238 -45.04 13.67 10.68
C VAL A 238 -45.21 15.13 10.25
N ALA A 239 -46.42 15.53 9.91
CA ALA A 239 -46.70 16.91 9.49
C ALA A 239 -46.85 17.83 10.72
N ILE A 240 -45.99 18.85 10.82
CA ILE A 240 -46.06 19.87 11.89
C ILE A 240 -46.60 21.18 11.30
N PRO A 241 -47.75 21.71 11.78
CA PRO A 241 -48.36 22.94 11.28
C PRO A 241 -47.60 24.19 11.79
N ALA A 242 -46.34 24.30 11.41
CA ALA A 242 -45.42 25.39 11.74
C ALA A 242 -44.40 25.59 10.60
N ASP A 243 -43.67 26.70 10.66
CA ASP A 243 -42.47 26.92 9.85
C ASP A 243 -41.24 26.18 10.45
N HIS A 244 -40.12 26.14 9.72
CA HIS A 244 -38.89 25.45 10.09
C HIS A 244 -38.31 25.87 11.45
N LEU A 245 -38.48 27.14 11.84
CA LEU A 245 -37.95 27.68 13.09
C LEU A 245 -38.86 27.35 14.28
N ASN A 246 -40.16 27.28 14.03
CA ASN A 246 -41.17 27.13 15.07
C ASN A 246 -41.66 25.68 15.22
N MET A 247 -41.33 24.78 14.30
CA MET A 247 -41.70 23.36 14.38
C MET A 247 -41.08 22.60 15.58
N VAL A 248 -40.13 23.22 16.30
CA VAL A 248 -39.46 22.67 17.49
C VAL A 248 -39.72 23.50 18.76
N LYS A 249 -40.64 24.46 18.71
CA LYS A 249 -40.92 25.42 19.79
C LYS A 249 -42.36 25.33 20.26
N PHE A 250 -42.55 24.79 21.47
CA PHE A 250 -43.88 24.55 22.03
C PHE A 250 -44.07 25.27 23.36
N ALA A 251 -45.07 26.15 23.43
CA ALA A 251 -45.35 26.96 24.63
C ALA A 251 -46.21 26.23 25.68
N SER A 252 -46.99 25.22 25.29
CA SER A 252 -47.86 24.46 26.19
C SER A 252 -48.21 23.08 25.62
N ARG A 253 -48.77 22.21 26.47
CA ARG A 253 -49.22 20.87 26.07
C ARG A 253 -50.41 20.86 25.11
N GLN A 254 -51.17 21.94 25.05
CA GLN A 254 -52.30 22.09 24.12
C GLN A 254 -51.85 22.49 22.70
N ASN A 255 -50.54 22.67 22.47
CA ASN A 255 -50.01 22.91 21.14
C ASN A 255 -50.13 21.62 20.30
N GLY A 256 -50.87 21.66 19.19
CA GLY A 256 -51.07 20.48 18.34
C GLY A 256 -49.79 19.92 17.71
N GLY A 257 -48.72 20.72 17.58
CA GLY A 257 -47.39 20.23 17.19
C GLY A 257 -46.70 19.46 18.33
N TYR A 258 -46.84 19.96 19.57
CA TYR A 258 -46.33 19.26 20.76
C TYR A 258 -47.01 17.91 20.95
N GLU A 259 -48.35 17.86 20.89
CA GLU A 259 -49.13 16.63 21.06
C GLU A 259 -48.69 15.53 20.08
N LYS A 260 -48.43 15.88 18.82
CA LYS A 260 -47.89 14.94 17.82
C LYS A 260 -46.49 14.46 18.17
N VAL A 261 -45.59 15.39 18.49
CA VAL A 261 -44.19 15.08 18.80
C VAL A 261 -44.09 14.25 20.08
N SER A 262 -44.74 14.65 21.16
CA SER A 262 -44.72 13.95 22.43
C SER A 262 -45.45 12.60 22.35
N GLY A 263 -46.50 12.47 21.55
CA GLY A 263 -47.17 11.19 21.27
C GLY A 263 -46.25 10.18 20.61
N HIS A 264 -45.53 10.57 19.54
CA HIS A 264 -44.55 9.68 18.92
C HIS A 264 -43.37 9.34 19.84
N LEU A 265 -42.91 10.29 20.67
CA LEU A 265 -41.85 10.03 21.64
C LEU A 265 -42.30 9.07 22.75
N GLN A 266 -43.56 9.15 23.20
CA GLN A 266 -44.13 8.22 24.17
C GLN A 266 -44.15 6.80 23.63
N LEU A 267 -44.62 6.59 22.39
CA LEU A 267 -44.61 5.28 21.73
C LEU A 267 -43.18 4.72 21.60
N LEU A 268 -42.24 5.56 21.14
CA LEU A 268 -40.84 5.15 21.05
C LEU A 268 -40.26 4.79 22.43
N ALA A 269 -40.61 5.56 23.47
CA ALA A 269 -40.12 5.34 24.84
C ALA A 269 -40.69 4.07 25.47
N GLU A 270 -41.92 3.69 25.14
CA GLU A 270 -42.58 2.46 25.59
C GLU A 270 -41.89 1.21 25.01
N GLU A 271 -41.58 1.21 23.71
CA GLU A 271 -41.01 0.05 23.02
C GLU A 271 -39.47 -0.09 23.16
N ALA A 272 -38.77 1.01 23.44
CA ALA A 272 -37.31 1.04 23.42
C ALA A 272 -36.62 0.07 24.42
N PRO A 273 -37.04 -0.07 25.68
CA PRO A 273 -36.37 -0.94 26.66
C PRO A 273 -36.31 -2.41 26.23
N GLU A 274 -37.43 -2.96 25.73
CA GLU A 274 -37.50 -4.36 25.31
C GLU A 274 -36.65 -4.59 24.04
N ALA A 275 -36.81 -3.73 23.02
CA ALA A 275 -36.10 -3.88 21.76
C ALA A 275 -34.58 -3.76 21.91
N ILE A 276 -34.10 -2.82 22.72
CA ILE A 276 -32.67 -2.64 22.99
C ILE A 276 -32.13 -3.73 23.91
N GLY A 277 -32.92 -4.19 24.89
CA GLY A 277 -32.59 -5.36 25.70
C GLY A 277 -32.33 -6.58 24.84
N ALA A 278 -33.27 -6.93 23.95
CA ALA A 278 -33.14 -8.04 23.01
C ALA A 278 -31.92 -7.88 22.07
N ARG A 279 -31.65 -6.66 21.59
CA ARG A 279 -30.48 -6.37 20.75
C ARG A 279 -29.16 -6.57 21.50
N TRP A 280 -29.07 -6.15 22.76
CA TRP A 280 -27.87 -6.36 23.59
C TRP A 280 -27.72 -7.83 23.97
N GLU A 281 -28.79 -8.56 24.25
CA GLU A 281 -28.75 -10.00 24.46
C GLU A 281 -28.24 -10.74 23.23
N GLU A 282 -28.74 -10.39 22.03
CA GLU A 282 -28.25 -10.97 20.79
C GLU A 282 -26.79 -10.60 20.53
N GLN A 283 -26.41 -9.35 20.77
CA GLN A 283 -25.01 -8.92 20.66
C GLN A 283 -24.10 -9.66 21.65
N ASP A 284 -24.58 -9.97 22.85
CA ASP A 284 -23.87 -10.76 23.86
C ASP A 284 -23.85 -12.25 23.50
N ARG A 285 -24.90 -12.80 22.88
CA ARG A 285 -24.90 -14.16 22.31
C ARG A 285 -23.91 -14.27 21.18
N ILE A 286 -23.91 -13.32 20.25
CA ILE A 286 -22.90 -13.20 19.18
C ILE A 286 -21.51 -13.06 19.79
N ARG A 287 -21.33 -12.23 20.83
CA ARG A 287 -20.03 -12.05 21.50
C ARG A 287 -19.56 -13.31 22.22
N LYS A 288 -20.46 -14.05 22.86
CA LYS A 288 -20.18 -15.33 23.55
C LYS A 288 -19.91 -16.44 22.54
N ALA A 289 -20.70 -16.54 21.47
CA ALA A 289 -20.43 -17.43 20.34
C ALA A 289 -19.09 -17.10 19.67
N GLN A 290 -18.75 -15.81 19.51
CA GLN A 290 -17.43 -15.34 19.04
C GLN A 290 -16.32 -15.48 20.09
N ALA A 291 -16.63 -15.75 21.35
CA ALA A 291 -15.65 -16.07 22.40
C ALA A 291 -15.41 -17.58 22.52
N ASP A 292 -16.41 -18.40 22.15
CA ASP A 292 -16.36 -19.87 22.10
C ASP A 292 -15.92 -20.40 20.71
N VAL A 293 -15.96 -19.58 19.66
CA VAL A 293 -15.30 -19.86 18.37
C VAL A 293 -13.84 -19.46 18.46
N LYS A 294 -12.99 -20.48 18.55
CA LYS A 294 -11.53 -20.37 18.45
C LYS A 294 -11.13 -20.14 16.98
N GLU A 295 -11.27 -18.94 16.46
CA GLU A 295 -10.78 -18.57 15.12
C GLU A 295 -10.24 -17.12 15.10
N ASP A 296 -9.03 -16.93 15.63
CA ASP A 296 -8.18 -15.90 15.03
C ASP A 296 -7.67 -16.52 13.72
N PHE A 297 -7.98 -15.89 12.57
CA PHE A 297 -7.14 -16.00 11.38
C PHE A 297 -5.69 -15.84 11.86
N THR A 298 -4.88 -16.90 11.82
CA THR A 298 -3.51 -16.89 12.30
C THR A 298 -2.63 -17.54 11.26
N VAL A 299 -1.68 -16.78 10.73
CA VAL A 299 -0.65 -17.33 9.84
C VAL A 299 0.64 -17.39 10.63
N PRO A 300 1.30 -18.55 10.74
CA PRO A 300 2.56 -18.69 11.46
C PRO A 300 3.55 -17.61 11.01
N PHE A 301 4.23 -16.93 11.92
CA PHE A 301 5.21 -15.91 11.54
C PHE A 301 6.40 -16.55 10.78
N SER A 302 6.85 -15.90 9.70
CA SER A 302 8.03 -16.35 8.94
C SER A 302 8.81 -15.14 8.43
N LEU A 303 10.13 -15.20 8.58
CA LEU A 303 11.08 -14.27 7.98
C LEU A 303 11.93 -14.94 6.89
N SER A 304 11.47 -16.08 6.36
CA SER A 304 12.20 -16.79 5.31
C SER A 304 12.53 -15.87 4.13
N GLY A 305 13.81 -15.79 3.77
CA GLY A 305 14.30 -14.92 2.69
C GLY A 305 14.61 -13.48 3.10
N ILE A 306 14.43 -13.09 4.37
CA ILE A 306 14.75 -11.74 4.85
C ILE A 306 16.11 -11.76 5.56
N PRO A 307 17.04 -10.84 5.24
CA PRO A 307 18.32 -10.77 5.93
C PRO A 307 18.12 -10.44 7.42
N GLU A 308 18.67 -11.27 8.30
CA GLU A 308 18.60 -11.07 9.75
C GLU A 308 19.98 -10.88 10.35
N THR A 309 20.13 -9.87 11.21
CA THR A 309 21.33 -9.71 12.02
C THR A 309 21.18 -10.45 13.34
N GLU A 310 22.16 -11.30 13.68
CA GLU A 310 22.18 -12.04 14.96
C GLU A 310 22.17 -11.12 16.18
N ASN A 311 22.97 -10.04 16.16
CA ASN A 311 23.08 -9.06 17.23
C ASN A 311 22.63 -7.67 16.77
N PHE A 312 21.34 -7.35 16.92
CA PHE A 312 20.83 -6.00 16.69
C PHE A 312 21.19 -5.10 17.88
N ILE A 313 21.91 -3.99 17.62
CA ILE A 313 22.49 -3.12 18.66
C ILE A 313 21.88 -1.72 18.55
N GLY A 314 21.47 -1.18 19.70
CA GLY A 314 21.00 0.20 19.84
C GLY A 314 19.55 0.43 19.38
N ARG A 315 19.25 1.66 18.95
CA ARG A 315 17.96 2.07 18.31
C ARG A 315 16.70 1.96 19.17
N LYS A 316 16.85 1.94 20.51
CA LYS A 316 15.71 1.81 21.44
C LYS A 316 14.71 2.96 21.29
N GLU A 317 15.20 4.17 21.03
CA GLU A 317 14.34 5.34 20.83
C GLU A 317 13.51 5.22 19.55
N GLU A 318 14.10 4.77 18.44
CA GLU A 318 13.40 4.55 17.19
C GLU A 318 12.36 3.43 17.32
N LEU A 319 12.69 2.31 17.97
CA LEU A 319 11.72 1.24 18.27
C LEU A 319 10.52 1.75 19.08
N ALA A 320 10.78 2.58 20.10
CA ALA A 320 9.73 3.21 20.89
C ALA A 320 8.85 4.14 20.05
N LYS A 321 9.44 4.94 19.16
CA LYS A 321 8.72 5.82 18.23
C LYS A 321 7.86 5.03 17.25
N ILE A 322 8.34 3.89 16.74
CA ILE A 322 7.55 2.99 15.87
C ILE A 322 6.34 2.46 16.65
N LYS A 323 6.54 2.00 17.88
CA LYS A 323 5.46 1.52 18.74
C LYS A 323 4.41 2.59 19.00
N GLU A 324 4.84 3.79 19.38
CA GLU A 324 3.96 4.95 19.58
C GLU A 324 3.25 5.35 18.29
N ALA A 325 3.92 5.23 17.14
CA ALA A 325 3.31 5.53 15.86
C ALA A 325 2.15 4.57 15.55
N PHE A 326 2.27 3.28 15.86
CA PHE A 326 1.16 2.32 15.75
C PHE A 326 0.09 2.48 16.84
N GLN A 327 0.37 3.18 17.94
CA GLN A 327 -0.65 3.56 18.93
C GLN A 327 -1.46 4.75 18.39
N GLY A 328 -2.65 4.47 17.86
CA GLY A 328 -3.61 5.44 17.36
C GLY A 328 -5.00 5.21 17.94
N ASP A 329 -5.86 6.22 17.86
CA ASP A 329 -7.27 6.18 18.32
C ASP A 329 -8.20 5.36 17.40
N GLY A 330 -7.64 4.69 16.39
CA GLY A 330 -8.38 3.94 15.36
C GLY A 330 -9.04 4.80 14.28
N SER A 331 -8.79 6.13 14.25
CA SER A 331 -9.43 7.05 13.29
C SER A 331 -8.79 7.10 11.90
N GLN A 332 -7.58 6.53 11.76
CA GLN A 332 -6.86 6.44 10.49
C GLN A 332 -6.15 5.09 10.37
N ARG A 333 -5.85 4.68 9.13
CA ARG A 333 -5.01 3.50 8.88
C ARG A 333 -3.69 3.65 9.61
N ALA A 334 -3.31 2.64 10.38
CA ALA A 334 -2.03 2.64 11.08
C ALA A 334 -0.89 2.37 10.08
N VAL A 335 -0.46 3.43 9.39
CA VAL A 335 0.69 3.40 8.46
C VAL A 335 1.86 4.10 9.13
N VAL A 336 3.00 3.41 9.22
CA VAL A 336 4.25 3.95 9.73
C VAL A 336 5.32 3.86 8.65
N LEU A 337 5.97 4.99 8.37
CA LEU A 337 7.01 5.11 7.35
C LEU A 337 8.38 5.30 8.01
N LEU A 338 9.28 4.34 7.84
CA LEU A 338 10.69 4.43 8.21
C LEU A 338 11.48 5.02 7.06
N HIS A 339 12.00 6.23 7.23
CA HIS A 339 12.81 6.89 6.21
C HIS A 339 14.22 7.19 6.72
N GLY A 340 15.21 7.06 5.84
CA GLY A 340 16.62 7.27 6.19
C GLY A 340 17.56 6.81 5.08
N LEU A 341 18.85 7.12 5.22
CA LEU A 341 19.89 6.81 4.22
C LEU A 341 19.97 5.32 3.88
N GLY A 342 20.54 4.98 2.71
CA GLY A 342 20.90 3.59 2.38
C GLY A 342 21.84 3.00 3.44
N GLY A 343 21.73 1.71 3.73
CA GLY A 343 22.59 1.04 4.73
C GLY A 343 22.41 1.48 6.20
N ILE A 344 21.48 2.40 6.50
CA ILE A 344 21.30 2.94 7.86
C ILE A 344 20.63 1.96 8.85
N GLY A 345 20.14 0.81 8.36
CA GLY A 345 19.53 -0.24 9.17
C GLY A 345 18.00 -0.20 9.28
N LYS A 346 17.28 0.43 8.32
CA LYS A 346 15.80 0.48 8.32
C LYS A 346 15.15 -0.91 8.30
N THR A 347 15.61 -1.79 7.40
CA THR A 347 15.14 -3.17 7.27
C THR A 347 15.37 -3.96 8.56
N GLN A 348 16.57 -3.87 9.15
CA GLN A 348 16.87 -4.53 10.43
C GLN A 348 16.03 -3.98 11.59
N LEU A 349 15.78 -2.67 11.62
CA LEU A 349 14.91 -2.04 12.61
C LEU A 349 13.45 -2.55 12.49
N ALA A 350 12.94 -2.68 11.26
CA ALA A 350 11.63 -3.26 10.99
C ALA A 350 11.55 -4.73 11.40
N VAL A 351 12.56 -5.56 11.07
CA VAL A 351 12.66 -6.96 11.50
C VAL A 351 12.62 -7.07 13.03
N THR A 352 13.42 -6.28 13.74
CA THR A 352 13.46 -6.28 15.21
C THR A 352 12.10 -5.89 15.80
N PHE A 353 11.48 -4.81 15.30
CA PHE A 353 10.17 -4.38 15.75
C PHE A 353 9.11 -5.47 15.58
N VAL A 354 9.08 -6.11 14.40
CA VAL A 354 8.14 -7.18 14.07
C VAL A 354 8.34 -8.39 14.97
N LYS A 355 9.59 -8.81 15.22
CA LYS A 355 9.90 -9.93 16.12
C LYS A 355 9.41 -9.66 17.54
N GLU A 356 9.67 -8.47 18.08
CA GLU A 356 9.26 -8.07 19.43
C GLU A 356 7.75 -8.01 19.61
N HIS A 357 7.00 -7.77 18.52
CA HIS A 357 5.55 -7.57 18.56
C HIS A 357 4.76 -8.66 17.82
N ARG A 358 5.40 -9.78 17.45
CA ARG A 358 4.80 -10.81 16.59
C ARG A 358 3.48 -11.35 17.14
N ASP A 359 3.38 -11.52 18.46
CA ASP A 359 2.20 -12.10 19.13
C ASP A 359 1.03 -11.11 19.20
N THR A 360 1.25 -9.83 18.86
CA THR A 360 0.18 -8.82 18.78
C THR A 360 -0.62 -8.97 17.49
N TYR A 361 0.02 -9.49 16.44
CA TYR A 361 -0.55 -9.63 15.11
C TYR A 361 -0.96 -11.07 14.84
N SER A 362 -2.00 -11.21 14.05
CA SER A 362 -2.59 -12.47 13.64
C SER A 362 -1.86 -13.06 12.42
N ALA A 363 -1.36 -12.19 11.55
CA ALA A 363 -0.47 -12.53 10.47
C ALA A 363 0.47 -11.37 10.16
N ILE A 364 1.68 -11.69 9.68
CA ILE A 364 2.65 -10.70 9.24
C ILE A 364 3.18 -11.12 7.89
N PHE A 365 3.07 -10.20 6.92
CA PHE A 365 3.53 -10.40 5.56
C PHE A 365 4.58 -9.38 5.22
N TRP A 366 5.73 -9.86 4.75
CA TRP A 366 6.81 -9.03 4.25
C TRP A 366 6.71 -8.97 2.73
N LEU A 367 6.66 -7.75 2.20
CA LEU A 367 6.47 -7.46 0.79
C LEU A 367 7.67 -6.66 0.29
N ASN A 368 8.34 -7.17 -0.74
CA ASN A 368 9.43 -6.45 -1.39
C ASN A 368 8.87 -5.39 -2.34
N GLY A 369 9.17 -4.14 -2.08
CA GLY A 369 8.69 -2.98 -2.81
C GLY A 369 9.73 -2.29 -3.69
N LYS A 370 10.84 -2.97 -4.02
CA LYS A 370 11.92 -2.41 -4.86
C LYS A 370 11.40 -1.78 -6.16
N ASN A 371 10.49 -2.48 -6.84
CA ASN A 371 9.74 -2.01 -8.01
C ASN A 371 8.33 -2.62 -8.00
N GLU A 372 7.47 -2.20 -8.93
CA GLU A 372 6.07 -2.63 -8.97
C GLU A 372 5.93 -4.14 -9.19
N ASP A 373 6.71 -4.70 -10.12
CA ASP A 373 6.67 -6.12 -10.45
C ASP A 373 7.07 -6.99 -9.25
N THR A 374 8.17 -6.68 -8.55
CA THR A 374 8.60 -7.39 -7.32
C THR A 374 7.55 -7.32 -6.20
N LEU A 375 6.82 -6.21 -6.11
CA LEU A 375 5.72 -6.07 -5.16
C LEU A 375 4.55 -6.98 -5.52
N LYS A 376 4.11 -6.94 -6.78
CA LYS A 376 3.06 -7.84 -7.30
C LYS A 376 3.43 -9.31 -7.09
N GLN A 377 4.69 -9.67 -7.33
CA GLN A 377 5.18 -11.00 -7.00
C GLN A 377 5.17 -11.28 -5.49
N SER A 378 5.45 -10.33 -4.61
CA SER A 378 5.32 -10.59 -3.17
C SER A 378 3.87 -10.95 -2.78
N PHE A 379 2.86 -10.33 -3.41
CA PHE A 379 1.45 -10.70 -3.23
C PHE A 379 1.13 -12.12 -3.68
N ALA A 380 1.71 -12.58 -4.79
CA ALA A 380 1.45 -13.95 -5.25
C ALA A 380 2.17 -15.02 -4.39
N VAL A 381 3.31 -14.71 -3.77
CA VAL A 381 3.90 -15.60 -2.74
C VAL A 381 2.98 -15.66 -1.52
N MET A 382 2.48 -14.50 -1.10
CA MET A 382 1.52 -14.40 0.00
C MET A 382 0.22 -15.18 -0.30
N ALA A 383 -0.30 -15.13 -1.53
CA ALA A 383 -1.48 -15.88 -1.94
C ALA A 383 -1.31 -17.40 -1.77
N ASN A 384 -0.21 -17.94 -2.29
CA ASN A 384 0.13 -19.36 -2.16
C ASN A 384 0.26 -19.79 -0.70
N ARG A 385 0.88 -18.94 0.13
CA ARG A 385 1.02 -19.21 1.56
C ARG A 385 -0.33 -19.21 2.26
N LEU A 386 -1.18 -18.21 2.00
CA LEU A 386 -2.51 -18.12 2.57
C LEU A 386 -3.39 -19.31 2.16
N TYR A 387 -3.33 -19.72 0.90
CA TYR A 387 -4.09 -20.86 0.42
C TYR A 387 -3.66 -22.19 1.07
N LYS A 388 -2.36 -22.37 1.34
CA LYS A 388 -1.87 -23.54 2.10
C LYS A 388 -2.43 -23.62 3.52
N GLU A 389 -2.53 -22.48 4.20
CA GLU A 389 -3.09 -22.41 5.56
C GLU A 389 -4.62 -22.48 5.56
N TYR A 390 -5.28 -21.95 4.51
CA TYR A 390 -6.73 -21.83 4.40
C TYR A 390 -7.27 -22.34 3.05
N PRO A 391 -7.17 -23.66 2.78
CA PRO A 391 -7.51 -24.23 1.46
C PRO A 391 -9.00 -24.17 1.13
N PHE A 392 -9.86 -23.98 2.13
CA PHE A 392 -11.31 -23.92 1.96
C PHE A 392 -11.83 -22.53 1.55
N SER A 393 -10.97 -21.50 1.53
CA SER A 393 -11.37 -20.16 1.09
C SER A 393 -11.45 -20.07 -0.43
N ALA A 394 -12.65 -19.86 -0.96
CA ALA A 394 -12.87 -19.72 -2.40
C ALA A 394 -12.07 -18.56 -3.03
N LEU A 395 -11.92 -17.44 -2.30
CA LEU A 395 -11.11 -16.29 -2.71
C LEU A 395 -9.62 -16.66 -2.81
N LEU A 396 -9.08 -17.36 -1.81
CA LEU A 396 -7.66 -17.75 -1.82
C LEU A 396 -7.37 -18.82 -2.87
N ARG A 397 -8.29 -19.76 -3.11
CA ARG A 397 -8.18 -20.71 -4.23
C ARG A 397 -8.10 -19.98 -5.57
N THR A 398 -8.99 -19.01 -5.79
CA THR A 398 -9.00 -18.18 -7.00
C THR A 398 -7.68 -17.44 -7.18
N ALA A 399 -7.11 -16.88 -6.10
CA ALA A 399 -5.82 -16.22 -6.14
C ALA A 399 -4.65 -17.19 -6.40
N ALA A 400 -4.68 -18.40 -5.85
CA ALA A 400 -3.61 -19.39 -6.04
C ALA A 400 -3.61 -20.01 -7.45
N GLU A 401 -4.77 -20.10 -8.09
CA GLU A 401 -4.94 -20.65 -9.44
C GLU A 401 -4.83 -19.59 -10.56
N ALA A 402 -4.87 -18.30 -10.20
CA ALA A 402 -4.78 -17.21 -11.16
C ALA A 402 -3.37 -17.15 -11.81
N LYS A 403 -3.36 -17.00 -13.13
CA LYS A 403 -2.13 -16.73 -13.90
C LYS A 403 -1.75 -15.25 -13.93
N ASP A 404 -2.75 -14.37 -13.86
CA ASP A 404 -2.58 -12.92 -13.87
C ASP A 404 -2.28 -12.40 -12.46
N VAL A 405 -1.09 -11.82 -12.29
CA VAL A 405 -0.61 -11.32 -11.00
C VAL A 405 -1.41 -10.10 -10.51
N ASP A 406 -1.95 -9.28 -11.41
CA ASP A 406 -2.80 -8.14 -11.03
C ASP A 406 -4.11 -8.62 -10.39
N GLN A 407 -4.71 -9.67 -10.97
CA GLN A 407 -5.87 -10.33 -10.39
C GLN A 407 -5.57 -10.93 -9.01
N ILE A 408 -4.37 -11.48 -8.80
CA ILE A 408 -3.92 -11.99 -7.50
C ILE A 408 -3.88 -10.84 -6.48
N VAL A 409 -3.25 -9.71 -6.82
CA VAL A 409 -3.15 -8.54 -5.93
C VAL A 409 -4.54 -8.06 -5.50
N VAL A 410 -5.47 -7.90 -6.44
CA VAL A 410 -6.84 -7.48 -6.15
C VAL A 410 -7.53 -8.46 -5.20
N THR A 411 -7.43 -9.76 -5.49
CA THR A 411 -8.09 -10.82 -4.70
C THR A 411 -7.54 -10.88 -3.28
N ILE A 412 -6.22 -10.76 -3.11
CA ILE A 412 -5.58 -10.78 -1.78
C ILE A 412 -5.90 -9.52 -0.98
N ARG A 413 -5.95 -8.34 -1.61
CA ARG A 413 -6.39 -7.11 -0.95
C ARG A 413 -7.85 -7.19 -0.49
N GLN A 414 -8.72 -7.79 -1.30
CA GLN A 414 -10.10 -8.06 -0.93
C GLN A 414 -10.18 -9.03 0.24
N TRP A 415 -9.40 -10.11 0.22
CA TRP A 415 -9.33 -11.09 1.29
C TRP A 415 -8.86 -10.45 2.62
N LEU A 416 -7.78 -9.67 2.61
CA LEU A 416 -7.31 -8.92 3.80
C LEU A 416 -8.35 -7.92 4.33
N SER A 417 -9.27 -7.47 3.47
CA SER A 417 -10.32 -6.53 3.82
C SER A 417 -11.59 -7.20 4.36
N ALA A 418 -11.67 -8.54 4.35
CA ALA A 418 -12.81 -9.28 4.89
C ALA A 418 -12.91 -9.14 6.41
N LYS A 419 -14.14 -9.14 6.95
CA LYS A 419 -14.40 -8.86 8.38
C LYS A 419 -13.74 -9.86 9.33
N GLU A 420 -13.51 -11.09 8.89
CA GLU A 420 -12.84 -12.14 9.66
C GLU A 420 -11.31 -11.95 9.75
N ASN A 421 -10.72 -11.17 8.84
CA ASN A 421 -9.28 -11.03 8.68
C ASN A 421 -8.77 -9.72 9.29
N HIS A 422 -8.52 -9.72 10.60
CA HIS A 422 -8.07 -8.55 11.36
C HIS A 422 -6.73 -8.77 12.05
N ARG A 423 -6.09 -7.69 12.53
CA ARG A 423 -4.79 -7.70 13.22
C ARG A 423 -3.65 -8.24 12.37
N TRP A 424 -3.72 -8.13 11.05
CA TRP A 424 -2.58 -8.41 10.18
C TRP A 424 -1.60 -7.22 10.14
N MET A 425 -0.35 -7.48 9.77
CA MET A 425 0.66 -6.47 9.46
C MET A 425 1.24 -6.70 8.07
N LEU A 426 1.29 -5.65 7.25
CA LEU A 426 2.02 -5.62 5.98
C LEU A 426 3.30 -4.78 6.15
N VAL A 427 4.45 -5.36 5.84
CA VAL A 427 5.73 -4.66 5.79
C VAL A 427 6.12 -4.47 4.33
N PHE A 428 6.04 -3.25 3.82
CA PHE A 428 6.53 -2.88 2.48
C PHE A 428 7.98 -2.40 2.60
N ASP A 429 8.93 -3.26 2.25
CA ASP A 429 10.36 -2.97 2.36
C ASP A 429 10.92 -2.43 1.03
N ASN A 430 11.87 -1.48 1.09
CA ASN A 430 12.58 -0.92 -0.07
C ASN A 430 11.71 -0.13 -1.08
N ILE A 431 10.75 0.68 -0.61
CA ILE A 431 9.98 1.62 -1.46
C ILE A 431 10.85 2.84 -1.83
N ASP A 432 11.93 2.63 -2.58
CA ASP A 432 12.95 3.66 -2.83
C ASP A 432 12.62 4.57 -4.02
N ASN A 433 11.78 4.13 -4.97
CA ASN A 433 11.37 4.88 -6.16
C ASN A 433 9.84 5.13 -6.24
N PRO A 434 9.25 5.91 -5.31
CA PRO A 434 7.81 6.16 -5.32
C PRO A 434 7.38 7.10 -6.44
N LYS A 435 6.20 6.86 -7.03
CA LYS A 435 5.56 7.78 -7.98
C LYS A 435 5.02 9.00 -7.23
N LEU A 436 5.70 10.12 -7.39
CA LEU A 436 5.37 11.42 -6.78
C LEU A 436 5.35 12.50 -7.87
N PRO A 437 4.66 13.64 -7.66
CA PRO A 437 4.72 14.77 -8.59
C PRO A 437 6.18 15.19 -8.86
N GLY A 438 6.58 15.19 -10.14
CA GLY A 438 7.94 15.48 -10.58
C GLY A 438 8.90 14.29 -10.61
N ASN A 439 8.43 13.05 -10.34
CA ASN A 439 9.19 11.83 -10.64
C ASN A 439 8.72 11.24 -11.98
N GLU A 440 9.45 11.54 -13.04
CA GLU A 440 9.17 11.07 -14.41
C GLU A 440 9.72 9.68 -14.71
N ASP A 441 10.38 9.03 -13.74
CA ASP A 441 10.88 7.68 -13.91
C ASP A 441 9.72 6.72 -14.30
N PRO A 442 9.84 5.99 -15.42
CA PRO A 442 8.83 5.04 -15.86
C PRO A 442 8.67 3.83 -14.93
N GLN A 443 9.68 3.50 -14.12
CA GLN A 443 9.62 2.40 -13.13
C GLN A 443 9.06 2.84 -11.76
N ALA A 444 8.82 4.14 -11.57
CA ALA A 444 8.25 4.64 -10.33
C ALA A 444 6.75 4.30 -10.24
N TYR A 445 6.32 3.80 -9.08
CA TYR A 445 4.93 3.37 -8.86
C TYR A 445 4.35 3.89 -7.53
N ASP A 446 3.03 3.93 -7.42
CA ASP A 446 2.34 4.38 -6.22
C ASP A 446 1.97 3.21 -5.29
N VAL A 447 2.78 3.02 -4.24
CA VAL A 447 2.56 1.96 -3.23
C VAL A 447 1.16 1.99 -2.59
N ARG A 448 0.47 3.15 -2.56
CA ARG A 448 -0.86 3.27 -1.95
C ARG A 448 -1.92 2.45 -2.67
N LEU A 449 -1.73 2.19 -3.97
CA LEU A 449 -2.61 1.35 -4.78
C LEU A 449 -2.63 -0.10 -4.30
N TYR A 450 -1.63 -0.52 -3.53
CA TYR A 450 -1.48 -1.88 -3.02
C TYR A 450 -2.01 -2.05 -1.59
N PHE A 451 -2.50 -0.99 -0.95
CA PHE A 451 -3.03 -1.12 0.39
C PHE A 451 -4.42 -1.79 0.38
N PRO A 452 -4.73 -2.70 1.32
CA PRO A 452 -6.10 -3.22 1.51
C PRO A 452 -7.07 -2.06 1.75
N GLU A 453 -8.36 -2.25 1.48
CA GLU A 453 -9.37 -1.21 1.72
C GLU A 453 -9.69 -1.07 3.22
N ALA A 454 -9.65 -2.18 3.96
CA ALA A 454 -9.94 -2.19 5.39
C ALA A 454 -8.86 -1.50 6.24
N TYR A 455 -9.26 -1.01 7.42
CA TYR A 455 -8.41 -0.35 8.42
C TYR A 455 -8.00 -1.26 9.58
N GLN A 456 -8.35 -2.54 9.52
CA GLN A 456 -8.21 -3.53 10.59
C GLN A 456 -6.81 -4.16 10.71
N GLY A 457 -5.81 -3.58 10.03
CA GLY A 457 -4.42 -4.03 10.04
C GLY A 457 -3.43 -2.87 10.02
N SER A 458 -2.16 -3.20 10.25
CA SER A 458 -1.05 -2.25 10.33
C SER A 458 -0.17 -2.31 9.08
N ILE A 459 0.37 -1.18 8.67
CA ILE A 459 1.31 -1.09 7.55
C ILE A 459 2.61 -0.44 8.03
N LEU A 460 3.73 -1.13 7.82
CA LEU A 460 5.07 -0.60 8.02
C LEU A 460 5.73 -0.45 6.65
N ILE A 461 6.38 0.68 6.38
CA ILE A 461 7.03 0.95 5.09
C ILE A 461 8.48 1.36 5.35
N THR A 462 9.44 0.85 4.58
CA THR A 462 10.83 1.36 4.59
C THR A 462 11.16 2.05 3.27
N THR A 463 11.87 3.18 3.33
CA THR A 463 12.26 3.94 2.14
C THR A 463 13.53 4.78 2.35
N ARG A 464 14.29 5.01 1.30
CA ARG A 464 15.35 6.04 1.21
C ARG A 464 14.79 7.41 0.82
N SER A 465 13.61 7.46 0.22
CA SER A 465 13.01 8.70 -0.27
C SER A 465 12.46 9.55 0.89
N SER A 466 13.08 10.71 1.09
CA SER A 466 12.60 11.73 2.04
C SER A 466 11.34 12.46 1.55
N ARG A 467 10.98 12.29 0.28
CA ARG A 467 9.81 12.93 -0.36
C ARG A 467 8.52 12.16 -0.10
N LEU A 468 8.60 10.86 0.16
CA LEU A 468 7.44 10.05 0.50
C LEU A 468 6.94 10.41 1.90
N LYS A 469 5.68 10.82 2.02
CA LYS A 469 5.05 11.21 3.30
C LYS A 469 3.70 10.51 3.42
N ILE A 470 3.73 9.26 3.87
CA ILE A 470 2.53 8.43 4.09
C ILE A 470 2.48 8.04 5.57
N GLY A 471 1.35 8.32 6.23
CA GLY A 471 1.15 7.97 7.64
C GLY A 471 2.09 8.72 8.58
N LYS A 472 2.40 8.10 9.73
CA LYS A 472 3.35 8.65 10.71
C LYS A 472 4.77 8.32 10.29
N VAL A 473 5.63 9.35 10.25
CA VAL A 473 6.99 9.24 9.72
C VAL A 473 8.00 9.11 10.87
N VAL A 474 8.83 8.07 10.83
CA VAL A 474 9.93 7.84 11.77
C VAL A 474 11.26 7.95 11.01
N SER A 475 12.06 8.96 11.38
CA SER A 475 13.38 9.19 10.79
C SER A 475 14.42 8.28 11.44
N VAL A 476 15.07 7.43 10.65
CA VAL A 476 16.20 6.60 11.06
C VAL A 476 17.50 7.35 10.75
N ARG A 477 18.24 7.70 11.81
CA ARG A 477 19.44 8.56 11.73
C ARG A 477 20.73 7.74 11.86
N LYS A 478 21.90 8.38 11.88
CA LYS A 478 23.17 7.72 12.23
C LYS A 478 23.20 7.36 13.72
N LEU A 479 24.04 6.39 14.10
CA LEU A 479 24.23 6.06 15.51
C LEU A 479 25.01 7.19 16.19
N VAL A 480 24.37 7.86 17.15
CA VAL A 480 24.95 9.01 17.86
C VAL A 480 25.79 8.55 19.05
N ASP A 481 25.39 7.47 19.71
CA ASP A 481 26.16 6.90 20.82
C ASP A 481 27.33 6.07 20.28
N ILE A 482 28.55 6.60 20.46
CA ILE A 482 29.79 5.94 20.05
C ILE A 482 29.91 4.52 20.64
N ARG A 483 29.29 4.24 21.79
CA ARG A 483 29.31 2.92 22.42
C ARG A 483 28.54 1.89 21.60
N GLU A 484 27.45 2.29 20.96
CA GLU A 484 26.67 1.42 20.06
C GLU A 484 27.50 1.08 18.82
N SER A 485 28.18 2.06 18.24
CA SER A 485 29.06 1.86 17.09
C SER A 485 30.27 0.98 17.40
N ILE A 486 30.92 1.17 18.56
CA ILE A 486 31.99 0.29 19.05
C ILE A 486 31.45 -1.13 19.28
N ALA A 487 30.24 -1.28 19.82
CA ALA A 487 29.64 -2.59 20.05
C ALA A 487 29.36 -3.33 18.73
N ILE A 488 28.92 -2.65 17.67
CA ILE A 488 28.78 -3.24 16.33
C ILE A 488 30.14 -3.72 15.82
N LEU A 489 31.16 -2.86 15.87
CA LEU A 489 32.51 -3.20 15.42
C LEU A 489 33.09 -4.38 16.22
N THR A 490 32.89 -4.40 17.53
CA THR A 490 33.30 -5.48 18.45
C THR A 490 32.62 -6.80 18.07
N SER A 491 31.29 -6.77 17.92
CA SER A 491 30.52 -7.96 17.58
C SER A 491 30.90 -8.53 16.21
N LYS A 492 31.18 -7.68 15.22
CA LYS A 492 31.49 -8.12 13.85
C LYS A 492 32.94 -8.51 13.62
N SER A 493 33.88 -7.86 14.31
CA SER A 493 35.30 -8.23 14.24
C SER A 493 35.69 -9.42 15.12
N GLY A 494 34.84 -9.82 16.07
CA GLY A 494 35.17 -10.86 17.07
C GLY A 494 36.28 -10.45 18.05
N ARG A 495 36.72 -9.19 18.02
CA ARG A 495 37.81 -8.68 18.87
C ARG A 495 37.26 -8.24 20.22
N VAL A 496 37.93 -8.63 21.30
CA VAL A 496 37.54 -8.27 22.67
C VAL A 496 38.17 -6.94 23.12
N ASN A 497 37.53 -6.25 24.07
CA ASN A 497 38.06 -5.06 24.76
C ASN A 497 38.25 -3.79 23.90
N LEU A 498 37.50 -3.63 22.79
CA LEU A 498 37.57 -2.41 21.97
C LEU A 498 36.97 -1.17 22.66
N ASP A 499 36.13 -1.39 23.67
CA ASP A 499 35.44 -0.39 24.48
C ASP A 499 36.33 0.24 25.57
N ARG A 500 37.47 -0.37 25.90
CA ARG A 500 38.39 0.13 26.94
C ARG A 500 38.88 1.56 26.65
N ALA A 501 39.02 2.37 27.69
CA ALA A 501 39.46 3.77 27.60
C ALA A 501 40.81 3.98 26.89
N LEU A 502 41.67 2.97 26.89
CA LEU A 502 43.01 2.99 26.28
C LEU A 502 43.03 2.67 24.78
N ASN A 503 41.93 2.16 24.21
CA ASN A 503 41.86 1.85 22.77
C ASN A 503 41.39 3.08 21.99
N THR A 504 42.32 4.00 21.72
CA THR A 504 42.06 5.24 20.97
C THR A 504 41.74 4.95 19.51
N TYR A 505 42.39 3.96 18.90
CA TYR A 505 42.20 3.59 17.49
C TYR A 505 40.79 3.08 17.19
N ALA A 506 40.14 2.33 18.10
CA ALA A 506 38.76 1.91 17.92
C ALA A 506 37.80 3.12 17.89
N ARG A 507 38.03 4.13 18.76
CA ARG A 507 37.25 5.38 18.77
C ARG A 507 37.49 6.20 17.52
N ASP A 508 38.76 6.35 17.12
CA ASP A 508 39.12 7.10 15.92
C ASP A 508 38.50 6.47 14.67
N LEU A 509 38.57 5.14 14.52
CA LEU A 509 37.95 4.45 13.41
C LEU A 509 36.43 4.62 13.40
N VAL A 510 35.76 4.46 14.55
CA VAL A 510 34.30 4.64 14.63
C VAL A 510 33.88 6.08 14.29
N ASN A 511 34.66 7.08 14.70
CA ASN A 511 34.43 8.48 14.35
C ASN A 511 34.59 8.72 12.85
N GLU A 512 35.59 8.11 12.21
CA GLU A 512 35.83 8.20 10.76
C GLU A 512 34.80 7.42 9.92
N LEU A 513 34.05 6.51 10.55
CA LEU A 513 32.91 5.80 9.95
C LEU A 513 31.57 6.48 10.28
N ASP A 514 31.60 7.56 11.06
CA ASP A 514 30.49 8.48 11.36
C ASP A 514 29.19 7.77 11.82
N GLY A 515 29.32 6.69 12.59
CA GLY A 515 28.17 5.96 13.12
C GLY A 515 27.26 5.31 12.06
N LEU A 516 27.76 5.07 10.83
CA LEU A 516 27.04 4.37 9.76
C LEU A 516 27.07 2.85 10.01
N PRO A 517 25.92 2.19 10.28
CA PRO A 517 25.90 0.77 10.63
C PRO A 517 26.49 -0.15 9.57
N LEU A 518 26.25 0.14 8.28
CA LEU A 518 26.80 -0.65 7.18
C LEU A 518 28.33 -0.52 7.11
N ALA A 519 28.88 0.70 7.18
CA ALA A 519 30.32 0.93 7.15
C ALA A 519 31.03 0.25 8.36
N LEU A 520 30.42 0.33 9.55
CA LEU A 520 30.90 -0.33 10.77
C LEU A 520 30.88 -1.86 10.63
N THR A 521 29.84 -2.42 10.02
CA THR A 521 29.71 -3.87 9.81
C THR A 521 30.72 -4.38 8.80
N THR A 522 30.92 -3.67 7.68
CA THR A 522 31.91 -4.00 6.65
C THR A 522 33.34 -3.91 7.20
N ALA A 523 33.66 -2.85 7.95
CA ALA A 523 34.96 -2.72 8.62
C ALA A 523 35.18 -3.83 9.65
N GLY A 524 34.15 -4.17 10.43
CA GLY A 524 34.19 -5.27 11.40
C GLY A 524 34.46 -6.62 10.73
N ALA A 525 33.74 -6.94 9.66
CA ALA A 525 33.93 -8.18 8.90
C ALA A 525 35.34 -8.26 8.28
N TYR A 526 35.88 -7.16 7.75
CA TYR A 526 37.28 -7.14 7.32
C TYR A 526 38.24 -7.48 8.47
N LEU A 527 38.03 -6.86 9.64
CA LEU A 527 38.89 -7.03 10.81
C LEU A 527 38.78 -8.41 11.47
N SER A 528 37.72 -9.18 11.22
CA SER A 528 37.64 -10.58 11.64
C SER A 528 38.46 -11.50 10.73
N GLN A 529 38.51 -11.21 9.43
CA GLN A 529 39.23 -12.03 8.44
C GLN A 529 40.72 -11.70 8.36
N VAL A 530 41.09 -10.44 8.57
CA VAL A 530 42.47 -9.97 8.42
C VAL A 530 43.12 -9.75 9.78
N SER A 531 44.29 -10.36 9.98
CA SER A 531 45.10 -10.25 11.20
C SER A 531 45.75 -8.87 11.44
N THR A 532 45.32 -7.84 10.70
CA THR A 532 45.87 -6.49 10.79
C THR A 532 45.44 -5.78 12.08
N SER A 533 46.27 -4.89 12.61
CA SER A 533 45.94 -4.09 13.79
C SER A 533 44.87 -3.02 13.45
N LEU A 534 44.14 -2.54 14.47
CA LEU A 534 43.20 -1.42 14.25
C LEU A 534 43.91 -0.15 13.74
N GLU A 535 45.14 0.06 14.19
CA GLU A 535 46.01 1.16 13.75
C GLU A 535 46.34 1.05 12.26
N ASP A 536 46.77 -0.14 11.81
CA ASP A 536 47.10 -0.38 10.42
C ASP A 536 45.85 -0.26 9.53
N TYR A 537 44.71 -0.83 9.95
CA TYR A 537 43.45 -0.68 9.22
C TYR A 537 43.05 0.80 9.07
N LEU A 538 43.10 1.57 10.16
CA LEU A 538 42.80 3.00 10.15
C LEU A 538 43.74 3.78 9.20
N ARG A 539 45.03 3.41 9.18
CA ARG A 539 46.00 4.00 8.23
C ARG A 539 45.65 3.66 6.77
N HIS A 540 45.27 2.43 6.49
CA HIS A 540 44.84 2.00 5.16
C HIS A 540 43.54 2.69 4.73
N TYR A 541 42.57 2.81 5.64
CA TYR A 541 41.33 3.56 5.44
C TYR A 541 41.60 5.01 5.05
N ARG A 542 42.41 5.74 5.84
CA ARG A 542 42.76 7.14 5.56
C ARG A 542 43.49 7.30 4.23
N THR A 543 44.40 6.40 3.91
CA THR A 543 45.12 6.41 2.62
C THR A 543 44.17 6.19 1.44
N SER A 544 43.26 5.20 1.55
CA SER A 544 42.29 4.90 0.49
C SER A 544 41.27 6.03 0.32
N TRP A 545 40.78 6.60 1.43
CA TRP A 545 39.93 7.78 1.45
C TRP A 545 40.54 8.98 0.69
N LEU A 546 41.81 9.28 0.96
CA LEU A 546 42.52 10.39 0.31
C LEU A 546 42.68 10.16 -1.20
N ARG A 547 42.95 8.91 -1.60
CA ARG A 547 43.03 8.52 -3.01
C ARG A 547 41.69 8.70 -3.70
N LEU A 548 40.58 8.29 -3.08
CA LEU A 548 39.24 8.43 -3.63
C LEU A 548 38.84 9.89 -3.85
N GLN A 549 39.20 10.78 -2.92
CA GLN A 549 38.98 12.22 -3.07
C GLN A 549 39.71 12.81 -4.29
N GLN A 550 40.83 12.19 -4.71
CA GLN A 550 41.63 12.65 -5.84
C GLN A 550 41.20 12.01 -7.17
N THR A 551 40.67 10.79 -7.15
CA THR A 551 40.42 10.00 -8.38
C THR A 551 38.96 9.91 -8.79
N THR A 552 38.00 10.19 -7.91
CA THR A 552 36.57 9.91 -8.15
C THR A 552 35.69 11.12 -7.77
N PRO A 553 35.52 12.11 -8.67
CA PRO A 553 34.81 13.36 -8.36
C PRO A 553 33.30 13.20 -8.13
N ASP A 554 32.70 12.09 -8.54
CA ASP A 554 31.24 11.86 -8.49
C ASP A 554 30.70 11.38 -7.13
N LEU A 555 31.57 11.05 -6.16
CA LEU A 555 31.15 10.71 -4.79
C LEU A 555 30.91 11.99 -3.97
N LEU A 556 29.69 12.53 -4.09
CA LEU A 556 29.31 13.85 -3.58
C LEU A 556 29.18 13.92 -2.05
N SER A 557 28.82 12.82 -1.37
CA SER A 557 28.61 12.81 0.09
C SER A 557 29.75 12.13 0.87
N TYR A 558 29.90 12.48 2.16
CA TYR A 558 30.88 11.83 3.05
C TYR A 558 30.50 10.36 3.28
N GLU A 559 29.21 10.08 3.38
CA GLU A 559 28.65 8.77 3.63
C GLU A 559 28.97 7.78 2.51
N ASP A 560 28.82 8.21 1.25
CA ASP A 560 29.14 7.38 0.09
C ASP A 560 30.63 7.05 0.04
N ARG A 561 31.51 7.99 0.44
CA ARG A 561 32.95 7.78 0.53
C ARG A 561 33.33 6.81 1.63
N ALA A 562 32.69 6.86 2.80
CA ALA A 562 32.98 5.96 3.92
C ALA A 562 32.62 4.51 3.58
N LEU A 563 31.44 4.35 2.97
CA LEU A 563 30.98 3.06 2.47
C LEU A 563 31.90 2.53 1.37
N TYR A 564 32.21 3.34 0.36
CA TYR A 564 33.10 2.92 -0.71
C TYR A 564 34.49 2.54 -0.19
N THR A 565 35.08 3.34 0.72
CA THR A 565 36.43 3.10 1.23
C THR A 565 36.53 1.77 1.98
N THR A 566 35.55 1.47 2.84
CA THR A 566 35.50 0.18 3.56
C THR A 566 35.25 -0.99 2.61
N TRP A 567 34.37 -0.82 1.64
CA TRP A 567 34.08 -1.81 0.61
C TRP A 567 35.30 -2.11 -0.27
N ASP A 568 35.99 -1.08 -0.77
CA ASP A 568 37.15 -1.19 -1.68
C ASP A 568 38.36 -1.87 -1.01
N LEU A 569 38.59 -1.61 0.28
CA LEU A 569 39.62 -2.31 1.04
C LEU A 569 39.34 -3.82 1.14
N SER A 570 38.10 -4.17 1.48
CA SER A 570 37.64 -5.57 1.51
C SER A 570 37.68 -6.21 0.12
N PHE A 571 37.23 -5.51 -0.91
CA PHE A 571 37.22 -6.00 -2.29
C PHE A 571 38.62 -6.31 -2.80
N LYS A 572 39.57 -5.39 -2.63
CA LYS A 572 40.97 -5.59 -3.03
C LYS A 572 41.60 -6.77 -2.31
N HIS A 573 41.27 -6.97 -1.04
CA HIS A 573 41.76 -8.11 -0.29
C HIS A 573 41.20 -9.43 -0.83
N ILE A 574 39.88 -9.51 -1.05
CA ILE A 574 39.25 -10.69 -1.65
C ILE A 574 39.85 -10.99 -3.02
N GLN A 575 39.97 -9.99 -3.89
CA GLN A 575 40.53 -10.17 -5.23
C GLN A 575 41.99 -10.67 -5.19
N SER A 576 42.77 -10.26 -4.18
CA SER A 576 44.14 -10.75 -3.99
C SER A 576 44.21 -12.20 -3.48
N GLN A 577 43.19 -12.67 -2.75
CA GLN A 577 43.11 -14.05 -2.25
C GLN A 577 42.50 -15.00 -3.28
N ASN A 578 41.46 -14.55 -3.98
CA ASN A 578 40.73 -15.30 -4.98
C ASN A 578 40.20 -14.33 -6.06
N GLU A 579 40.89 -14.29 -7.20
CA GLU A 579 40.55 -13.42 -8.31
C GLU A 579 39.13 -13.72 -8.84
N SER A 580 38.74 -14.99 -8.89
CA SER A 580 37.41 -15.42 -9.34
C SER A 580 36.29 -14.92 -8.43
N ALA A 581 36.49 -14.89 -7.10
CA ALA A 581 35.51 -14.32 -6.16
C ALA A 581 35.35 -12.80 -6.36
N GLY A 582 36.46 -12.10 -6.61
CA GLY A 582 36.43 -10.67 -6.97
C GLY A 582 35.68 -10.43 -8.29
N ASN A 583 35.96 -11.23 -9.32
CA ASN A 583 35.26 -11.16 -10.60
C ASN A 583 33.77 -11.52 -10.50
N LEU A 584 33.41 -12.47 -9.63
CA LEU A 584 32.03 -12.83 -9.34
C LEU A 584 31.25 -11.65 -8.74
N LEU A 585 31.84 -10.91 -7.80
CA LEU A 585 31.21 -9.72 -7.22
C LEU A 585 31.00 -8.60 -8.25
N ARG A 586 31.96 -8.42 -9.17
CA ARG A 586 31.82 -7.49 -10.30
C ARG A 586 30.69 -7.92 -11.25
N LEU A 587 30.58 -9.21 -11.52
CA LEU A 587 29.52 -9.78 -12.35
C LEU A 587 28.14 -9.58 -11.70
N TRP A 588 28.03 -9.72 -10.38
CA TRP A 588 26.79 -9.49 -9.62
C TRP A 588 26.24 -8.07 -9.72
N ALA A 589 27.07 -7.09 -10.02
CA ALA A 589 26.60 -5.72 -10.28
C ALA A 589 25.56 -5.67 -11.41
N TYR A 590 25.57 -6.63 -12.34
CA TYR A 590 24.67 -6.70 -13.49
C TYR A 590 23.39 -7.51 -13.24
N PHE A 591 23.33 -8.33 -12.19
CA PHE A 591 22.14 -9.12 -11.82
C PHE A 591 21.25 -8.38 -10.82
N ASP A 592 19.96 -8.72 -10.76
CA ASP A 592 19.11 -8.28 -9.64
C ASP A 592 19.74 -8.68 -8.29
N ASN A 593 19.69 -7.79 -7.31
CA ASN A 593 20.42 -7.90 -6.05
C ASN A 593 19.73 -8.79 -5.00
N GLN A 594 18.62 -9.45 -5.34
CA GLN A 594 17.87 -10.26 -4.39
C GLN A 594 18.07 -11.77 -4.51
N ASP A 595 18.31 -12.29 -5.70
CA ASP A 595 18.18 -13.73 -5.92
C ASP A 595 19.14 -14.28 -6.99
N VAL A 596 20.44 -14.26 -6.72
CA VAL A 596 21.43 -14.91 -7.59
C VAL A 596 21.73 -16.30 -7.08
N TRP A 597 21.32 -17.34 -7.84
CA TRP A 597 21.53 -18.74 -7.46
C TRP A 597 22.52 -19.46 -8.40
N PHE A 598 23.05 -20.60 -7.96
CA PHE A 598 24.06 -21.36 -8.69
C PHE A 598 23.64 -21.68 -10.13
N GLN A 599 22.44 -22.26 -10.33
CA GLN A 599 21.97 -22.67 -11.66
C GLN A 599 21.76 -21.49 -12.63
N LEU A 600 21.47 -20.27 -12.13
CA LEU A 600 21.41 -19.07 -12.97
C LEU A 600 22.76 -18.78 -13.62
N LEU A 601 23.83 -18.86 -12.82
CA LEU A 601 25.18 -18.60 -13.29
C LEU A 601 25.73 -19.78 -14.11
N ALA A 602 25.45 -21.01 -13.68
CA ALA A 602 25.88 -22.22 -14.38
C ALA A 602 25.31 -22.31 -15.82
N ALA A 603 24.13 -21.72 -16.08
CA ALA A 603 23.55 -21.66 -17.42
C ALA A 603 24.44 -20.95 -18.45
N GLY A 604 25.27 -20.00 -18.00
CA GLY A 604 26.22 -19.27 -18.86
C GLY A 604 27.63 -19.87 -18.91
N SER A 605 27.84 -21.09 -18.40
CA SER A 605 29.18 -21.68 -18.27
C SER A 605 29.84 -21.99 -19.63
N GLU A 606 29.06 -22.45 -20.61
CA GLU A 606 29.59 -22.82 -21.93
C GLU A 606 30.09 -21.60 -22.72
N GLY A 607 31.33 -21.63 -23.19
CA GLY A 607 31.95 -20.53 -23.94
C GLY A 607 32.32 -19.30 -23.10
N SER A 608 32.28 -19.42 -21.76
CA SER A 608 32.63 -18.35 -20.83
C SER A 608 34.14 -18.29 -20.52
N PRO A 609 34.63 -17.18 -19.91
CA PRO A 609 36.01 -17.09 -19.45
C PRO A 609 36.36 -18.18 -18.43
N VAL A 610 37.62 -18.63 -18.43
CA VAL A 610 38.11 -19.74 -17.59
C VAL A 610 37.79 -19.54 -16.10
N TRP A 611 37.96 -18.31 -15.58
CA TRP A 611 37.65 -18.01 -14.18
C TRP A 611 36.18 -18.29 -13.83
N PHE A 612 35.26 -17.99 -14.75
CA PHE A 612 33.82 -18.17 -14.56
C PHE A 612 33.45 -19.65 -14.65
N ALA A 613 33.85 -20.31 -15.73
CA ALA A 613 33.63 -21.74 -15.94
C ALA A 613 34.14 -22.59 -14.77
N THR A 614 35.28 -22.22 -14.17
CA THR A 614 35.83 -22.90 -12.98
C THR A 614 34.99 -22.64 -11.73
N THR A 615 34.50 -21.40 -11.54
CA THR A 615 33.70 -21.02 -10.36
C THR A 615 32.33 -21.68 -10.35
N VAL A 616 31.70 -21.83 -11.52
CA VAL A 616 30.37 -22.44 -11.66
C VAL A 616 30.40 -23.91 -12.10
N TYR A 617 31.58 -24.54 -12.08
CA TYR A 617 31.76 -25.94 -12.48
C TYR A 617 30.93 -26.89 -11.61
N ASP A 618 30.90 -26.64 -10.30
CA ASP A 618 30.10 -27.37 -9.33
C ASP A 618 29.69 -26.46 -8.14
N GLU A 619 28.71 -26.92 -7.35
CA GLU A 619 28.20 -26.15 -6.21
C GLU A 619 29.26 -25.94 -5.11
N LEU A 620 30.27 -26.81 -4.98
CA LEU A 620 31.29 -26.70 -3.95
C LEU A 620 32.28 -25.57 -4.26
N SER A 621 32.76 -25.52 -5.50
CA SER A 621 33.62 -24.45 -6.03
C SER A 621 32.90 -23.09 -5.99
N PHE A 622 31.61 -23.09 -6.33
CA PHE A 622 30.78 -21.90 -6.21
C PHE A 622 30.65 -21.46 -4.74
N ASN A 623 30.27 -22.38 -3.85
CA ASN A 623 30.10 -22.08 -2.43
C ASN A 623 31.40 -21.61 -1.75
N GLU A 624 32.57 -22.06 -2.21
CA GLU A 624 33.86 -21.57 -1.73
C GLU A 624 34.07 -20.07 -2.05
N ALA A 625 33.78 -19.66 -3.29
CA ALA A 625 33.83 -18.24 -3.69
C ALA A 625 32.78 -17.41 -2.94
N ILE A 626 31.56 -17.94 -2.79
CA ILE A 626 30.47 -17.27 -2.05
C ILE A 626 30.82 -17.09 -0.57
N ARG A 627 31.39 -18.12 0.05
CA ARG A 627 31.79 -18.08 1.46
C ARG A 627 32.78 -16.95 1.70
N LEU A 628 33.77 -16.79 0.82
CA LEU A 628 34.75 -15.70 0.91
C LEU A 628 34.09 -14.30 0.79
N LEU A 629 33.09 -14.15 -0.09
CA LEU A 629 32.33 -12.89 -0.24
C LEU A 629 31.44 -12.59 0.98
N CYS A 630 30.77 -13.61 1.52
CA CYS A 630 29.95 -13.53 2.72
C CYS A 630 30.79 -13.15 3.95
N ASP A 631 31.97 -13.74 4.08
CA ASP A 631 32.91 -13.54 5.18
C ASP A 631 33.40 -12.08 5.30
N HIS A 632 33.36 -11.31 4.21
CA HIS A 632 33.73 -9.90 4.14
C HIS A 632 32.53 -8.92 4.09
N ALA A 633 31.29 -9.41 4.18
CA ALA A 633 30.06 -8.62 4.15
C ALA A 633 29.94 -7.67 2.94
N LEU A 634 30.39 -8.09 1.76
CA LEU A 634 30.39 -7.27 0.53
C LEU A 634 29.12 -7.35 -0.33
N ILE A 635 28.05 -7.96 0.18
CA ILE A 635 26.81 -8.21 -0.58
C ILE A 635 25.83 -7.02 -0.47
N GLU A 636 26.30 -5.82 -0.81
CA GLU A 636 25.48 -4.70 -1.29
C GLU A 636 26.25 -4.00 -2.42
N SER A 637 25.57 -3.74 -3.55
CA SER A 637 26.19 -3.44 -4.84
C SER A 637 26.85 -2.05 -4.92
N LEU A 638 28.08 -2.01 -5.41
CA LEU A 638 28.71 -0.83 -6.02
C LEU A 638 29.00 -1.16 -7.50
N GLU A 639 28.68 -0.23 -8.40
CA GLU A 639 28.97 -0.37 -9.82
C GLU A 639 30.48 -0.33 -10.07
N MET A 640 31.00 -1.30 -10.83
CA MET A 640 32.39 -1.35 -11.25
C MET A 640 32.49 -1.59 -12.76
N SER A 641 33.35 -0.83 -13.42
CA SER A 641 33.67 -0.98 -14.85
C SER A 641 34.94 -1.80 -15.08
N GLY A 642 34.99 -2.58 -16.17
CA GLY A 642 36.24 -2.97 -16.88
C GLY A 642 36.53 -4.47 -17.14
N GLY A 643 36.33 -4.92 -18.39
CA GLY A 643 37.28 -5.76 -19.16
C GLY A 643 37.35 -7.29 -18.96
N GLU A 644 36.59 -8.04 -19.78
CA GLU A 644 36.91 -9.23 -20.61
C GLU A 644 35.60 -10.02 -20.84
N ILE A 645 35.03 -9.95 -22.06
CA ILE A 645 33.57 -10.04 -22.32
C ILE A 645 32.86 -9.09 -21.35
N SER A 646 32.34 -7.95 -21.81
CA SER A 646 31.64 -7.01 -20.91
C SER A 646 30.80 -7.79 -19.89
N MET A 647 31.08 -7.65 -18.59
CA MET A 647 30.42 -8.44 -17.53
C MET A 647 28.88 -8.42 -17.65
N ALA A 648 28.36 -7.35 -18.26
CA ALA A 648 26.98 -7.19 -18.68
C ALA A 648 26.51 -8.26 -19.69
N ILE A 649 27.32 -8.61 -20.69
CA ILE A 649 27.06 -9.65 -21.69
C ILE A 649 27.09 -11.03 -21.04
N LEU A 650 28.06 -11.31 -20.17
CA LEU A 650 28.11 -12.59 -19.45
C LEU A 650 26.86 -12.76 -18.56
N ALA A 651 26.44 -11.70 -17.87
CA ALA A 651 25.20 -11.71 -17.10
C ALA A 651 23.97 -11.91 -17.99
N LEU A 652 23.89 -11.25 -19.15
CA LEU A 652 22.83 -11.44 -20.15
C LEU A 652 22.75 -12.91 -20.61
N ILE A 653 23.90 -13.53 -20.92
CA ILE A 653 23.98 -14.95 -21.31
C ILE A 653 23.44 -15.84 -20.20
N CYS A 654 23.88 -15.62 -18.95
CA CYS A 654 23.40 -16.39 -17.80
C CYS A 654 21.88 -16.31 -17.66
N VAL A 655 21.30 -15.11 -17.72
CA VAL A 655 19.84 -14.94 -17.58
C VAL A 655 19.09 -15.54 -18.77
N GLY A 656 19.50 -15.24 -20.00
CA GLY A 656 18.76 -15.69 -21.19
C GLY A 656 18.86 -17.19 -21.43
N LEU A 657 20.00 -17.83 -21.14
CA LEU A 657 20.13 -19.29 -21.23
C LEU A 657 19.48 -20.02 -20.05
N ALA A 658 19.18 -19.33 -18.95
CA ALA A 658 18.43 -19.89 -17.83
C ALA A 658 16.90 -19.89 -18.06
N VAL A 659 16.41 -19.20 -19.10
CA VAL A 659 14.98 -19.20 -19.45
C VAL A 659 14.56 -20.62 -19.83
N PRO A 660 13.61 -21.24 -19.10
CA PRO A 660 13.15 -22.58 -19.40
C PRO A 660 12.29 -22.63 -20.67
N THR A 661 12.15 -23.81 -21.26
CA THR A 661 11.16 -24.08 -22.31
C THR A 661 9.78 -24.37 -21.69
N GLU A 662 8.69 -24.11 -22.42
CA GLU A 662 7.30 -24.22 -21.91
C GLU A 662 6.92 -25.61 -21.38
N ASP A 663 7.64 -26.66 -21.79
CA ASP A 663 7.44 -28.05 -21.37
C ASP A 663 7.97 -28.37 -19.97
N VAL A 664 8.67 -27.43 -19.33
CA VAL A 664 9.24 -27.61 -17.99
C VAL A 664 8.15 -27.43 -16.91
N PRO A 665 7.97 -28.40 -15.99
CA PRO A 665 7.09 -28.25 -14.84
C PRO A 665 7.46 -27.01 -14.00
N GLU A 666 6.45 -26.26 -13.55
CA GLU A 666 6.64 -25.00 -12.81
C GLU A 666 7.37 -23.90 -13.60
N TYR A 667 7.31 -23.95 -14.95
CA TYR A 667 7.78 -22.91 -15.88
C TYR A 667 7.60 -21.48 -15.34
N TRP A 668 6.36 -21.14 -14.97
CA TRP A 668 5.95 -19.83 -14.46
C TRP A 668 6.67 -19.40 -13.15
N VAL A 669 7.12 -20.34 -12.32
CA VAL A 669 7.88 -20.05 -11.08
C VAL A 669 9.29 -19.58 -11.44
N LYS A 670 9.92 -20.25 -12.41
CA LYS A 670 11.27 -19.91 -12.88
C LYS A 670 11.28 -18.61 -13.68
N GLU A 671 10.32 -18.42 -14.58
CA GLU A 671 10.11 -17.17 -15.31
C GLU A 671 10.02 -15.98 -14.34
N ARG A 672 9.16 -16.10 -13.33
CA ARG A 672 8.98 -15.09 -12.29
C ARG A 672 10.25 -14.75 -11.52
N ARG A 673 11.10 -15.74 -11.27
CA ARG A 673 12.38 -15.57 -10.57
C ARG A 673 13.42 -14.91 -11.48
N LEU A 674 13.36 -15.13 -12.79
CA LEU A 674 14.29 -14.60 -13.79
C LEU A 674 13.98 -13.15 -14.21
N LEU A 675 12.70 -12.76 -14.27
CA LEU A 675 12.28 -11.44 -14.77
C LEU A 675 13.04 -10.25 -14.16
N PRO A 676 13.24 -10.14 -12.84
CA PRO A 676 14.01 -9.02 -12.27
C PRO A 676 15.46 -8.97 -12.76
N HIS A 677 16.09 -10.15 -12.97
CA HIS A 677 17.44 -10.23 -13.51
C HIS A 677 17.47 -9.86 -14.98
N ALA A 678 16.45 -10.25 -15.76
CA ALA A 678 16.29 -9.88 -17.16
C ALA A 678 16.17 -8.37 -17.31
N ASP A 679 15.32 -7.72 -16.52
CA ASP A 679 15.13 -6.26 -16.55
C ASP A 679 16.43 -5.52 -16.23
N LYS A 680 17.15 -5.96 -15.20
CA LYS A 680 18.41 -5.32 -14.78
C LYS A 680 19.54 -5.53 -15.80
N CYS A 681 19.77 -6.76 -16.24
CA CYS A 681 20.80 -7.06 -17.24
C CYS A 681 20.49 -6.33 -18.55
N TYR A 682 19.23 -6.34 -18.99
CA TYR A 682 18.81 -5.65 -20.20
C TYR A 682 19.04 -4.15 -20.10
N GLY A 683 18.67 -3.50 -18.98
CA GLY A 683 18.93 -2.08 -18.75
C GLY A 683 20.42 -1.71 -18.83
N SER A 684 21.30 -2.53 -18.25
CA SER A 684 22.76 -2.33 -18.31
C SER A 684 23.36 -2.55 -19.71
N VAL A 685 22.74 -3.40 -20.52
CA VAL A 685 23.22 -3.72 -21.88
C VAL A 685 22.54 -2.86 -22.93
N TYR A 686 21.38 -2.23 -22.66
CA TYR A 686 20.53 -1.49 -23.60
C TYR A 686 21.28 -0.45 -24.47
N ASN A 687 22.26 0.25 -23.87
CA ASN A 687 23.10 1.23 -24.56
C ASN A 687 24.38 0.62 -25.17
N THR A 688 24.73 -0.59 -24.75
CA THR A 688 25.99 -1.30 -25.07
C THR A 688 25.77 -2.43 -26.09
N ILE A 689 24.52 -2.69 -26.50
CA ILE A 689 24.15 -3.70 -27.52
C ILE A 689 24.92 -3.49 -28.83
N ASN A 690 25.39 -2.27 -29.07
CA ASN A 690 26.02 -1.86 -30.32
C ASN A 690 27.47 -2.31 -30.52
N LEU A 691 28.17 -2.92 -29.54
CA LEU A 691 29.65 -2.97 -29.60
C LEU A 691 30.36 -4.32 -29.37
N GLU A 692 29.74 -5.42 -28.92
CA GLU A 692 30.51 -6.65 -28.61
C GLU A 692 29.81 -8.00 -28.92
N PHE A 693 28.72 -8.05 -29.69
CA PHE A 693 28.06 -9.33 -30.07
C PHE A 693 28.79 -10.13 -31.17
N GLN A 694 29.99 -9.72 -31.58
CA GLN A 694 30.72 -10.38 -32.67
C GLN A 694 30.94 -11.86 -32.33
N ASP A 695 30.32 -12.75 -33.11
CA ASP A 695 30.40 -14.21 -33.03
C ASP A 695 29.99 -14.91 -31.72
N ASN A 696 29.21 -14.25 -30.85
CA ASN A 696 28.71 -14.91 -29.64
C ASN A 696 27.30 -15.49 -29.83
N ARG A 697 27.23 -16.73 -30.33
CA ARG A 697 25.97 -17.48 -30.52
C ARG A 697 25.13 -17.59 -29.22
N ASN A 698 25.79 -17.73 -28.07
CA ASN A 698 25.12 -17.82 -26.77
C ASN A 698 24.43 -16.52 -26.38
N ALA A 699 25.02 -15.38 -26.73
CA ALA A 699 24.44 -14.06 -26.46
C ALA A 699 23.20 -13.79 -27.34
N LEU A 700 23.17 -14.27 -28.58
CA LEU A 700 22.00 -14.17 -29.47
C LEU A 700 20.87 -15.10 -29.04
N ASN A 701 21.19 -16.34 -28.65
CA ASN A 701 20.22 -17.26 -28.06
C ASN A 701 19.63 -16.68 -26.76
N ALA A 702 20.47 -16.06 -25.93
CA ALA A 702 20.01 -15.39 -24.71
C ALA A 702 19.03 -14.24 -25.02
N ILE A 703 19.29 -13.41 -26.04
CA ILE A 703 18.36 -12.36 -26.48
C ILE A 703 17.03 -12.98 -26.93
N HIS A 704 17.07 -14.05 -27.73
CA HIS A 704 15.86 -14.72 -28.21
C HIS A 704 15.01 -15.24 -27.05
N ASN A 705 15.64 -15.93 -26.11
CA ASN A 705 14.97 -16.47 -24.94
C ASN A 705 14.40 -15.38 -24.02
N LEU A 706 15.12 -14.26 -23.84
CA LEU A 706 14.60 -13.10 -23.11
C LEU A 706 13.42 -12.43 -23.81
N ALA A 707 13.43 -12.42 -25.15
CA ALA A 707 12.30 -11.94 -25.92
C ALA A 707 11.06 -12.82 -25.75
N VAL A 708 11.21 -14.15 -25.72
CA VAL A 708 10.13 -15.07 -25.37
C VAL A 708 9.60 -14.79 -23.95
N LEU A 709 10.51 -14.66 -22.99
CA LEU A 709 10.18 -14.31 -21.60
C LEU A 709 9.35 -13.03 -21.48
N TYR A 710 9.68 -11.98 -22.24
CA TYR A 710 8.91 -10.73 -22.23
C TYR A 710 7.60 -10.81 -23.03
N ALA A 711 7.55 -11.63 -24.09
CA ALA A 711 6.34 -11.87 -24.86
C ALA A 711 5.26 -12.54 -23.99
N ASP A 712 5.65 -13.49 -23.14
CA ASP A 712 4.76 -14.16 -22.18
C ASP A 712 4.19 -13.19 -21.13
N GLN A 713 4.91 -12.12 -20.82
CA GLN A 713 4.44 -11.02 -19.97
C GLN A 713 3.61 -9.97 -20.72
N GLY A 714 3.32 -10.18 -22.01
CA GLY A 714 2.59 -9.23 -22.86
C GLY A 714 3.38 -7.98 -23.26
N LYS A 715 4.70 -7.93 -22.99
CA LYS A 715 5.59 -6.78 -23.28
C LYS A 715 6.09 -6.79 -24.74
N MET A 716 5.17 -6.86 -25.70
CA MET A 716 5.49 -7.07 -27.13
C MET A 716 6.24 -5.89 -27.78
N ALA A 717 6.07 -4.67 -27.27
CA ALA A 717 6.76 -3.49 -27.78
C ALA A 717 8.25 -3.49 -27.41
N GLU A 718 8.56 -3.92 -26.20
CA GLU A 718 9.91 -4.09 -25.66
C GLU A 718 10.65 -5.20 -26.41
N VAL A 719 9.96 -6.30 -26.74
CA VAL A 719 10.49 -7.40 -27.54
C VAL A 719 10.87 -6.92 -28.95
N GLU A 720 9.99 -6.18 -29.63
CA GLU A 720 10.27 -5.63 -30.96
C GLU A 720 11.48 -4.66 -30.92
N ALA A 721 11.54 -3.79 -29.91
CA ALA A 721 12.67 -2.88 -29.74
C ALA A 721 13.99 -3.62 -29.51
N MET A 722 13.98 -4.73 -28.76
CA MET A 722 15.16 -5.55 -28.49
C MET A 722 15.72 -6.18 -29.76
N TYR A 723 14.90 -6.86 -30.55
CA TYR A 723 15.36 -7.49 -31.80
C TYR A 723 15.82 -6.48 -32.84
N ARG A 724 15.16 -5.32 -32.96
CA ARG A 724 15.60 -4.26 -33.87
C ARG A 724 16.99 -3.73 -33.51
N ARG A 725 17.26 -3.51 -32.22
CA ARG A 725 18.59 -3.08 -31.76
C ARG A 725 19.66 -4.15 -31.96
N ALA A 726 19.33 -5.42 -31.68
CA ALA A 726 20.23 -6.54 -31.95
C ALA A 726 20.56 -6.65 -33.45
N LEU A 727 19.57 -6.39 -34.31
CA LEU A 727 19.75 -6.37 -35.76
C LEU A 727 20.66 -5.22 -36.19
N GLU A 728 20.40 -3.98 -35.75
CA GLU A 728 21.25 -2.82 -36.03
C GLU A 728 22.71 -3.05 -35.58
N GLY A 729 22.90 -3.62 -34.39
CA GLY A 729 24.22 -3.94 -33.85
C GLY A 729 24.95 -5.01 -34.66
N SER A 730 24.26 -6.12 -35.00
CA SER A 730 24.85 -7.22 -35.77
C SER A 730 25.14 -6.83 -37.22
N GLU A 731 24.27 -6.04 -37.87
CA GLU A 731 24.52 -5.49 -39.21
C GLU A 731 25.75 -4.59 -39.24
N LYS A 732 25.93 -3.74 -38.23
CA LYS A 732 27.09 -2.85 -38.12
C LYS A 732 28.38 -3.62 -37.83
N ALA A 733 28.32 -4.67 -37.02
CA ALA A 733 29.49 -5.37 -36.51
C ALA A 733 29.98 -6.52 -37.41
N LEU A 734 29.05 -7.25 -38.04
CA LEU A 734 29.33 -8.48 -38.81
C LEU A 734 28.91 -8.36 -40.28
N GLY A 735 28.05 -7.38 -40.60
CA GLY A 735 27.49 -7.19 -41.93
C GLY A 735 26.11 -7.85 -42.10
N PRO A 736 25.31 -7.39 -43.07
CA PRO A 736 23.90 -7.79 -43.23
C PRO A 736 23.68 -9.25 -43.68
N GLU A 737 24.72 -9.91 -44.21
CA GLU A 737 24.65 -11.30 -44.71
C GLU A 737 25.28 -12.32 -43.74
N HIS A 738 25.81 -11.87 -42.59
CA HIS A 738 26.40 -12.78 -41.62
C HIS A 738 25.33 -13.67 -40.97
N THR A 739 25.64 -14.95 -40.74
CA THR A 739 24.66 -15.95 -40.27
C THR A 739 23.98 -15.53 -38.96
N SER A 740 24.75 -14.94 -38.03
CA SER A 740 24.24 -14.37 -36.77
C SER A 740 23.27 -13.19 -36.96
N THR A 741 23.51 -12.36 -37.99
CA THR A 741 22.61 -11.26 -38.37
C THR A 741 21.33 -11.83 -38.97
N LEU A 742 21.44 -12.87 -39.80
CA LEU A 742 20.31 -13.58 -40.39
C LEU A 742 19.47 -14.31 -39.33
N ASP A 743 20.09 -14.89 -38.29
CA ASP A 743 19.38 -15.49 -37.15
C ASP A 743 18.52 -14.42 -36.44
N THR A 744 19.04 -13.19 -36.31
CA THR A 744 18.31 -12.07 -35.70
C THR A 744 17.16 -11.58 -36.58
N VAL A 745 17.37 -11.50 -37.90
CA VAL A 745 16.31 -11.20 -38.88
C VAL A 745 15.20 -12.26 -38.81
N HIS A 746 15.58 -13.54 -38.75
CA HIS A 746 14.66 -14.66 -38.61
C HIS A 746 13.79 -14.53 -37.35
N ASN A 747 14.41 -14.26 -36.19
CA ASN A 747 13.68 -14.11 -34.93
C ASN A 747 12.72 -12.91 -34.93
N LEU A 748 13.09 -11.81 -35.60
CA LEU A 748 12.17 -10.67 -35.80
C LEU A 748 10.99 -11.05 -36.72
N GLY A 749 11.22 -11.92 -37.70
CA GLY A 749 10.17 -12.49 -38.55
C GLY A 749 9.16 -13.35 -37.78
N LEU A 750 9.64 -14.21 -36.88
CA LEU A 750 8.78 -14.99 -35.97
C LEU A 750 7.91 -14.08 -35.11
N LEU A 751 8.51 -13.06 -34.48
CA LEU A 751 7.77 -12.08 -33.69
C LEU A 751 6.64 -11.40 -34.49
N TYR A 752 6.92 -10.99 -35.73
CA TYR A 752 5.91 -10.37 -36.57
C TYR A 752 4.79 -11.33 -36.98
N ALA A 753 5.11 -12.61 -37.20
CA ALA A 753 4.11 -13.63 -37.46
C ALA A 753 3.19 -13.81 -36.25
N ASP A 754 3.74 -13.89 -35.04
CA ASP A 754 2.99 -14.02 -33.78
C ASP A 754 2.11 -12.78 -33.49
N GLN A 755 2.53 -11.59 -33.92
CA GLN A 755 1.74 -10.36 -33.86
C GLN A 755 0.67 -10.24 -34.97
N GLY A 756 0.61 -11.18 -35.91
CA GLY A 756 -0.25 -11.11 -37.08
C GLY A 756 0.17 -10.07 -38.12
N LYS A 757 1.37 -9.50 -38.01
CA LYS A 757 2.00 -8.58 -38.98
C LYS A 757 2.60 -9.37 -40.15
N MET A 758 1.69 -9.98 -40.92
CA MET A 758 2.04 -10.98 -41.93
C MET A 758 2.97 -10.45 -43.05
N ALA A 759 2.85 -9.18 -43.42
CA ALA A 759 3.69 -8.59 -44.47
C ALA A 759 5.13 -8.33 -44.00
N GLU A 760 5.27 -7.86 -42.76
CA GLU A 760 6.55 -7.61 -42.11
C GLU A 760 7.29 -8.92 -41.83
N ALA A 761 6.57 -9.96 -41.38
CA ALA A 761 7.11 -11.31 -41.21
C ALA A 761 7.63 -11.89 -42.53
N GLU A 762 6.86 -11.76 -43.62
CA GLU A 762 7.25 -12.23 -44.95
C GLU A 762 8.53 -11.53 -45.44
N ALA A 763 8.64 -10.23 -45.22
CA ALA A 763 9.84 -9.46 -45.58
C ALA A 763 11.08 -9.94 -44.82
N MET A 764 10.95 -10.20 -43.51
CA MET A 764 12.07 -10.71 -42.69
C MET A 764 12.48 -12.12 -43.11
N PHE A 765 11.53 -13.06 -43.27
CA PHE A 765 11.88 -14.43 -43.66
C PHE A 765 12.48 -14.52 -45.06
N ARG A 766 12.01 -13.72 -46.03
CA ARG A 766 12.65 -13.65 -47.37
C ARG A 766 14.09 -13.14 -47.29
N ARG A 767 14.31 -12.08 -46.52
CA ARG A 767 15.66 -11.55 -46.30
C ARG A 767 16.58 -12.58 -45.66
N ALA A 768 16.11 -13.30 -44.64
CA ALA A 768 16.87 -14.37 -44.00
C ALA A 768 17.17 -15.53 -44.98
N LEU A 769 16.16 -15.96 -45.76
CA LEU A 769 16.29 -17.02 -46.76
C LEU A 769 17.35 -16.68 -47.81
N GLU A 770 17.28 -15.49 -48.42
CA GLU A 770 18.26 -15.04 -49.42
C GLU A 770 19.68 -15.00 -48.84
N GLY A 771 19.82 -14.60 -47.57
CA GLY A 771 21.09 -14.60 -46.86
C GLY A 771 21.64 -16.01 -46.63
N TYR A 772 20.84 -16.95 -46.13
CA TYR A 772 21.30 -18.33 -45.89
C TYR A 772 21.55 -19.10 -47.19
N GLU A 773 20.78 -18.83 -48.25
CA GLU A 773 21.03 -19.40 -49.57
C GLU A 773 22.42 -18.99 -50.09
N LYS A 774 22.84 -17.73 -49.86
CA LYS A 774 24.19 -17.26 -50.20
C LYS A 774 25.26 -17.84 -49.28
N ALA A 775 25.01 -17.89 -47.97
CA ALA A 775 26.00 -18.31 -46.99
C ALA A 775 26.28 -19.82 -47.01
N TRP A 776 25.24 -20.64 -47.12
CA TRP A 776 25.30 -22.09 -46.93
C TRP A 776 24.70 -22.91 -48.09
N GLY A 777 24.05 -22.26 -49.05
CA GLY A 777 23.43 -22.91 -50.20
C GLY A 777 21.94 -23.24 -49.99
N PRO A 778 21.23 -23.57 -51.09
CA PRO A 778 19.76 -23.76 -51.09
C PRO A 778 19.28 -25.03 -50.40
N GLU A 779 20.15 -26.03 -50.22
CA GLU A 779 19.82 -27.34 -49.63
C GLU A 779 20.27 -27.47 -48.17
N HIS A 780 20.95 -26.47 -47.61
CA HIS A 780 21.37 -26.50 -46.21
C HIS A 780 20.17 -26.48 -45.24
N THR A 781 20.28 -27.21 -44.13
CA THR A 781 19.20 -27.39 -43.13
C THR A 781 18.57 -26.08 -42.68
N SER A 782 19.36 -25.05 -42.39
CA SER A 782 18.84 -23.74 -41.95
C SER A 782 18.12 -22.98 -43.09
N THR A 783 18.59 -23.13 -44.32
CA THR A 783 17.94 -22.55 -45.51
C THR A 783 16.58 -23.19 -45.74
N LEU A 784 16.52 -24.53 -45.66
CA LEU A 784 15.26 -25.29 -45.74
C LEU A 784 14.31 -24.97 -44.58
N GLY A 785 14.85 -24.66 -43.40
CA GLY A 785 14.10 -24.11 -42.27
C GLY A 785 13.37 -22.82 -42.65
N MET A 786 14.05 -21.86 -43.28
CA MET A 786 13.43 -20.60 -43.71
C MET A 786 12.36 -20.79 -44.79
N VAL A 787 12.58 -21.70 -45.73
CA VAL A 787 11.56 -22.08 -46.73
C VAL A 787 10.31 -22.61 -46.04
N ASN A 788 10.46 -23.42 -44.99
CA ASN A 788 9.36 -23.96 -44.21
C ASN A 788 8.60 -22.86 -43.43
N HIS A 789 9.29 -21.88 -42.83
CA HIS A 789 8.64 -20.76 -42.15
C HIS A 789 7.82 -19.89 -43.12
N LEU A 790 8.33 -19.63 -44.33
CA LEU A 790 7.56 -18.96 -45.38
C LEU A 790 6.34 -19.79 -45.85
N ALA A 791 6.47 -21.11 -45.92
CA ALA A 791 5.36 -22.00 -46.27
C ALA A 791 4.21 -21.92 -45.25
N VAL A 792 4.55 -21.93 -43.95
CA VAL A 792 3.58 -21.74 -42.85
C VAL A 792 2.92 -20.37 -42.97
N LEU A 793 3.70 -19.31 -43.16
CA LEU A 793 3.17 -17.96 -43.28
C LEU A 793 2.19 -17.82 -44.47
N TYR A 794 2.50 -18.41 -45.62
CA TYR A 794 1.59 -18.40 -46.78
C TYR A 794 0.33 -19.21 -46.56
N LYS A 795 0.43 -20.34 -45.87
CA LYS A 795 -0.73 -21.13 -45.47
C LYS A 795 -1.66 -20.30 -44.56
N ASP A 796 -1.10 -19.58 -43.60
CA ASP A 796 -1.87 -18.75 -42.66
C ASP A 796 -2.50 -17.52 -43.35
N GLN A 797 -1.89 -17.04 -44.45
CA GLN A 797 -2.47 -16.03 -45.34
C GLN A 797 -3.51 -16.59 -46.34
N GLY A 798 -3.75 -17.92 -46.38
CA GLY A 798 -4.64 -18.58 -47.33
C GLY A 798 -4.06 -18.77 -48.74
N LYS A 799 -2.77 -18.51 -48.95
CA LYS A 799 -2.03 -18.68 -50.21
C LYS A 799 -1.52 -20.12 -50.35
N MET A 800 -2.47 -21.04 -50.56
CA MET A 800 -2.19 -22.48 -50.51
C MET A 800 -1.25 -22.97 -51.61
N ALA A 801 -1.29 -22.38 -52.81
CA ALA A 801 -0.43 -22.78 -53.92
C ALA A 801 1.05 -22.43 -53.65
N GLU A 802 1.30 -21.25 -53.09
CA GLU A 802 2.62 -20.78 -52.68
C GLU A 802 3.16 -21.59 -51.50
N ALA A 803 2.31 -21.90 -50.52
CA ALA A 803 2.66 -22.77 -49.41
C ALA A 803 3.04 -24.19 -49.89
N GLU A 804 2.24 -24.79 -50.80
CA GLU A 804 2.51 -26.12 -51.36
C GLU A 804 3.85 -26.14 -52.13
N ALA A 805 4.13 -25.12 -52.94
CA ALA A 805 5.39 -25.00 -53.66
C ALA A 805 6.59 -24.97 -52.70
N MET A 806 6.49 -24.21 -51.61
CA MET A 806 7.55 -24.14 -50.60
C MET A 806 7.71 -25.45 -49.82
N TYR A 807 6.61 -26.12 -49.43
CA TYR A 807 6.70 -27.42 -48.77
C TYR A 807 7.33 -28.49 -49.65
N ARG A 808 7.00 -28.53 -50.95
CA ARG A 808 7.65 -29.44 -51.91
C ARG A 808 9.14 -29.17 -52.01
N ARG A 809 9.54 -27.89 -52.10
CA ARG A 809 10.94 -27.49 -52.10
C ARG A 809 11.67 -27.96 -50.83
N THR A 810 11.06 -27.80 -49.66
CA THR A 810 11.63 -28.29 -48.39
C THR A 810 11.77 -29.81 -48.37
N LEU A 811 10.78 -30.54 -48.87
CA LEU A 811 10.79 -32.00 -48.94
C LEU A 811 11.91 -32.49 -49.86
N GLU A 812 11.96 -31.99 -51.09
CA GLU A 812 12.99 -32.35 -52.08
C GLU A 812 14.41 -32.00 -51.60
N GLY A 813 14.57 -30.89 -50.87
CA GLY A 813 15.83 -30.50 -50.26
C GLY A 813 16.26 -31.44 -49.12
N LYS A 814 15.32 -31.82 -48.23
CA LYS A 814 15.59 -32.78 -47.13
C LYS A 814 15.85 -34.20 -47.62
N GLU A 815 15.35 -34.57 -48.78
CA GLU A 815 15.63 -35.88 -49.41
C GLU A 815 17.05 -35.95 -50.02
N LYS A 816 17.66 -34.79 -50.31
CA LYS A 816 19.00 -34.69 -50.92
C LYS A 816 20.12 -34.41 -49.92
N ALA A 817 19.82 -33.71 -48.83
CA ALA A 817 20.73 -33.43 -47.71
C ALA A 817 20.95 -34.66 -46.84
#